data_AF-A0A7C5DCJ7-F1
#
_entry.id   AF-A0A7C5DCJ7-F1
#
_cell.length_a   1.000
_cell.length_b   1.000
_cell.length_c   1.000
_cell.angle_alpha   90.00
_cell.angle_beta   90.00
_cell.angle_gamma   90.00
#
_symmetry.space_group_name_H-M   'P 1'
#
loop_
_entity.id
_entity.type
_entity.pdbx_description
1 polymer ?
#
loop_
_entity_poly.entity_id
_entity_poly.type
_entity_poly.pdbx_seq_one_letter_code
_entity_poly.pdbx_strand_id
1 'polypeptide(L)'
;HDCYFPNRPGETTSSVDDLELGTVTAFPGKSFNNPVGLIQSPDNRWYVAELPGRIRTFMQNGSVTTALDITDKTVMQAEQGLLGFALHPQYPAKPWIFVSYTDLNGNSVISRFTTHDNGLTFDRGSEKVILRIEQPFDNHNGGNIMFGPDGYLYAGFGDGGSSNDPNGNGQNTSTLLASIVRLDVDNGDPYAIPADNPFAGNSKAVNGRCSGPCPEIFAWGVRNPWRWSFDRVTGKLWAGDVGQNAWEEIDIIEKGKNYGWRCKEGKHRTGNSCSGTANFTDPIIEYPNTGYNAVTGGYVYRGKAIPALRGIYLYSDYVIGTIKGYLPNGSIKNMIENGPYVVSFAEDNDGELYILDVWHGTIKKIVARSGAHSVLPFPQKLSETGCFPGLQPSPALIPYNVNVLLWSDNLTKRRWLALQDGTKIEMDSDKRQWIFPIGTVLIKEFSFEGKKIETRFLVRHDDGGWGTYTYKWNDDNTDADLVDATSGLNKDIGGQVWTFPSASQCFGCHTPAANYVLGPETAQMNLSQTYPSTGRSANQIDTYNHIGLFAQPLETLAEKLDKFEENATTAEKARHYLHSNCSGCHMPGGGTPVSMDLRYFKPLSETKTCNQTPSAGTMGLAGAKIIKPGDADHSVLLYRMNTLGEARMPPYGSHVVDQQAVKLIRDWIDNLKDCNSSR
;
A
#
# COMPACT_ATOMS: atom_id res chain seq x y z
N HIS A 1 -13.08 14.98 -14.82
CA HIS A 1 -11.87 15.43 -14.11
C HIS A 1 -12.17 16.82 -13.58
N ASP A 2 -11.94 17.11 -12.28
CA ASP A 2 -11.57 18.46 -11.76
C ASP A 2 -11.67 18.56 -10.22
N CYS A 3 -12.51 17.78 -9.53
CA CYS A 3 -12.48 17.70 -8.06
C CYS A 3 -11.59 16.54 -7.59
N TYR A 4 -10.29 16.79 -7.45
CA TYR A 4 -9.32 15.90 -6.82
C TYR A 4 -8.63 16.67 -5.70
N PHE A 5 -8.85 16.25 -4.46
CA PHE A 5 -8.26 16.93 -3.30
C PHE A 5 -6.83 16.40 -3.10
N PRO A 6 -5.81 17.27 -3.04
CA PRO A 6 -4.41 16.83 -2.97
C PRO A 6 -4.12 16.06 -1.67
N ASN A 7 -3.02 15.32 -1.68
CA ASN A 7 -2.54 14.58 -0.51
C ASN A 7 -2.28 15.53 0.68
N ARG A 8 -2.37 14.98 1.91
CA ARG A 8 -2.24 15.74 3.18
C ARG A 8 -1.06 16.72 3.14
N PRO A 9 -1.15 17.91 3.77
CA PRO A 9 0.00 18.77 3.93
C PRO A 9 1.06 18.04 4.75
N GLY A 10 2.11 17.63 4.05
CA GLY A 10 3.31 16.95 4.49
C GLY A 10 4.33 17.20 3.39
N GLU A 11 5.31 18.03 3.74
CA GLU A 11 6.40 18.63 2.98
C GLU A 11 6.72 18.08 1.58
N THR A 12 6.94 19.03 0.66
CA THR A 12 7.65 18.82 -0.59
C THR A 12 8.90 17.96 -0.39
N THR A 13 8.88 16.69 -0.80
CA THR A 13 10.08 15.84 -0.79
C THR A 13 10.91 16.11 -2.04
N SER A 14 11.60 17.25 -2.07
CA SER A 14 12.68 17.50 -3.02
C SER A 14 14.02 16.88 -2.57
N SER A 15 14.05 16.25 -1.39
CA SER A 15 15.22 15.57 -0.84
C SER A 15 14.90 14.09 -0.56
N VAL A 16 15.91 13.23 -0.71
CA VAL A 16 15.84 11.83 -0.26
C VAL A 16 15.74 11.76 1.27
N ASP A 17 16.14 12.82 1.96
CA ASP A 17 16.21 12.90 3.42
C ASP A 17 14.82 12.93 4.07
N ASP A 18 13.81 13.46 3.37
CA ASP A 18 12.42 13.56 3.85
C ASP A 18 11.48 12.51 3.22
N LEU A 19 12.02 11.62 2.39
CA LEU A 19 11.25 10.59 1.69
C LEU A 19 10.84 9.45 2.62
N GLU A 20 9.53 9.30 2.87
CA GLU A 20 8.95 8.14 3.52
C GLU A 20 8.48 7.08 2.52
N LEU A 21 9.03 5.88 2.59
CA LEU A 21 8.60 4.76 1.78
C LEU A 21 7.78 3.74 2.57
N GLY A 22 6.95 3.02 1.84
CA GLY A 22 6.14 1.93 2.36
C GLY A 22 6.05 0.79 1.35
N THR A 23 5.30 -0.24 1.75
CA THR A 23 5.00 -1.36 0.87
C THR A 23 3.52 -1.64 0.89
N VAL A 24 2.95 -1.92 -0.27
CA VAL A 24 1.55 -2.35 -0.40
C VAL A 24 1.51 -3.70 -1.11
N THR A 25 0.52 -4.54 -0.79
CA THR A 25 0.34 -5.82 -1.49
C THR A 25 0.11 -5.57 -2.98
N ALA A 26 1.03 -6.05 -3.82
CA ALA A 26 1.01 -5.80 -5.26
C ALA A 26 -0.15 -6.53 -5.96
N PHE A 27 -0.48 -7.73 -5.48
CA PHE A 27 -1.49 -8.59 -6.07
C PHE A 27 -2.46 -9.14 -5.00
N PRO A 28 -3.45 -8.34 -4.55
CA PRO A 28 -4.41 -8.78 -3.54
C PRO A 28 -5.12 -10.09 -3.92
N GLY A 29 -5.25 -10.99 -2.94
CA GLY A 29 -5.88 -12.31 -3.13
C GLY A 29 -5.03 -13.34 -3.87
N LYS A 30 -3.76 -13.04 -4.20
CA LYS A 30 -2.80 -13.99 -4.78
C LYS A 30 -1.76 -14.39 -3.74
N SER A 31 -1.42 -15.68 -3.72
CA SER A 31 -0.35 -16.24 -2.89
C SER A 31 0.46 -17.24 -3.71
N PHE A 32 1.75 -17.31 -3.43
CA PHE A 32 2.75 -18.09 -4.16
C PHE A 32 3.54 -18.97 -3.20
N ASN A 33 3.94 -20.15 -3.65
CA ASN A 33 4.71 -21.10 -2.84
C ASN A 33 6.21 -20.80 -2.93
N ASN A 34 6.79 -20.20 -1.89
CA ASN A 34 8.20 -19.80 -1.84
C ASN A 34 8.64 -19.01 -3.10
N PRO A 35 8.05 -17.83 -3.37
CA PRO A 35 8.38 -17.03 -4.54
C PRO A 35 9.82 -16.51 -4.45
N VAL A 36 10.62 -16.69 -5.50
CA VAL A 36 12.04 -16.29 -5.54
C VAL A 36 12.40 -15.39 -6.70
N GLY A 37 11.54 -15.27 -7.73
CA GLY A 37 11.72 -14.32 -8.82
C GLY A 37 10.40 -13.81 -9.37
N LEU A 38 10.39 -12.58 -9.89
CA LEU A 38 9.25 -11.95 -10.55
C LEU A 38 9.75 -11.19 -11.78
N ILE A 39 9.08 -11.38 -12.92
CA ILE A 39 9.34 -10.64 -14.16
C ILE A 39 8.01 -10.20 -14.76
N GLN A 40 7.95 -8.97 -15.26
CA GLN A 40 6.90 -8.54 -16.16
C GLN A 40 7.40 -8.66 -17.61
N SER A 41 6.61 -9.29 -18.46
CA SER A 41 6.87 -9.35 -19.90
C SER A 41 6.43 -8.06 -20.60
N PRO A 42 6.94 -7.77 -21.81
CA PRO A 42 6.57 -6.56 -22.57
C PRO A 42 5.06 -6.39 -22.84
N ASP A 43 4.28 -7.47 -22.85
CA ASP A 43 2.82 -7.44 -22.97
C ASP A 43 2.08 -7.36 -21.62
N ASN A 44 2.80 -6.95 -20.56
CA ASN A 44 2.34 -6.72 -19.19
C ASN A 44 1.89 -7.96 -18.42
N ARG A 45 2.17 -9.16 -18.93
CA ARG A 45 1.94 -10.41 -18.22
C ARG A 45 3.03 -10.64 -17.17
N TRP A 46 2.61 -11.07 -15.99
CA TRP A 46 3.50 -11.38 -14.89
C TRP A 46 3.89 -12.85 -14.87
N TYR A 47 5.13 -13.11 -14.47
CA TYR A 47 5.68 -14.43 -14.22
C TYR A 47 6.32 -14.48 -12.84
N VAL A 48 6.03 -15.51 -12.05
CA VAL A 48 6.61 -15.73 -10.73
C VAL A 48 7.30 -17.09 -10.70
N ALA A 49 8.57 -17.12 -10.32
CA ALA A 49 9.28 -18.35 -10.02
C ALA A 49 9.04 -18.77 -8.57
N GLU A 50 8.57 -20.00 -8.39
CA GLU A 50 8.39 -20.67 -7.12
C GLU A 50 9.54 -21.67 -6.93
N LEU A 51 10.23 -21.61 -5.79
CA LEU A 51 11.40 -22.44 -5.47
C LEU A 51 11.20 -23.94 -5.76
N PRO A 52 10.01 -24.56 -5.55
CA PRO A 52 9.78 -25.97 -5.87
C PRO A 52 9.90 -26.36 -7.35
N GLY A 53 10.04 -25.40 -8.28
CA GLY A 53 10.20 -25.69 -9.71
C GLY A 53 9.00 -25.30 -10.56
N ARG A 54 8.29 -24.23 -10.22
CA ARG A 54 7.15 -23.74 -11.02
C ARG A 54 7.34 -22.29 -11.45
N ILE A 55 6.96 -22.00 -12.69
CA ILE A 55 6.70 -20.65 -13.15
C ILE A 55 5.19 -20.45 -13.18
N ARG A 56 4.68 -19.50 -12.38
CA ARG A 56 3.29 -19.06 -12.38
C ARG A 56 3.11 -17.89 -13.33
N THR A 57 1.95 -17.76 -13.98
CA THR A 57 1.63 -16.61 -14.83
C THR A 57 0.23 -16.06 -14.63
N PHE A 58 0.07 -14.74 -14.78
CA PHE A 58 -1.19 -14.02 -14.67
C PHE A 58 -1.11 -12.62 -15.31
N MET A 59 -2.27 -12.07 -15.66
CA MET A 59 -2.44 -10.62 -15.85
C MET A 59 -2.77 -9.96 -14.51
N GLN A 60 -2.54 -8.65 -14.35
CA GLN A 60 -2.76 -7.91 -13.08
C GLN A 60 -4.03 -8.33 -12.31
N ASN A 61 -5.18 -8.37 -13.00
CA ASN A 61 -6.49 -8.73 -12.45
C ASN A 61 -6.96 -10.15 -12.84
N GLY A 62 -6.12 -10.93 -13.50
CA GLY A 62 -6.44 -12.28 -13.99
C GLY A 62 -6.14 -13.38 -12.96
N SER A 63 -6.63 -14.59 -13.22
CA SER A 63 -6.33 -15.78 -12.41
C SER A 63 -4.88 -16.25 -12.60
N VAL A 64 -4.31 -16.83 -11.54
CA VAL A 64 -2.95 -17.41 -11.58
C VAL A 64 -3.00 -18.82 -12.15
N THR A 65 -2.19 -19.07 -13.18
CA THR A 65 -2.03 -20.38 -13.82
C THR A 65 -0.57 -20.82 -13.82
N THR A 66 -0.30 -22.09 -14.15
CA THR A 66 1.07 -22.62 -14.29
C THR A 66 1.53 -22.39 -15.73
N ALA A 67 2.62 -21.64 -15.93
CA ALA A 67 3.26 -21.50 -17.24
C ALA A 67 4.28 -22.61 -17.51
N LEU A 68 5.02 -23.04 -16.48
CA LEU A 68 5.99 -24.13 -16.57
C LEU A 68 6.04 -24.88 -15.24
N ASP A 69 6.09 -26.21 -15.28
CA ASP A 69 6.31 -27.06 -14.11
C ASP A 69 7.48 -28.00 -14.40
N ILE A 70 8.53 -27.90 -13.59
CA ILE A 70 9.73 -28.74 -13.63
C ILE A 70 10.04 -29.32 -12.24
N THR A 71 9.02 -29.46 -11.39
CA THR A 71 9.16 -29.98 -10.02
C THR A 71 9.75 -31.39 -9.96
N ASP A 72 9.63 -32.17 -11.05
CA ASP A 72 10.23 -33.50 -11.22
C ASP A 72 11.71 -33.46 -11.66
N LYS A 73 12.25 -32.28 -11.96
CA LYS A 73 13.64 -32.07 -12.40
C LYS A 73 14.50 -31.38 -11.34
N THR A 74 13.91 -30.80 -10.30
CA THR A 74 14.62 -30.03 -9.27
C THR A 74 14.44 -30.64 -7.89
N VAL A 75 15.43 -30.44 -7.03
CA VAL A 75 15.36 -30.74 -5.59
C VAL A 75 15.14 -29.45 -4.80
N MET A 76 14.44 -29.54 -3.67
CA MET A 76 14.25 -28.43 -2.73
C MET A 76 14.88 -28.80 -1.39
N GLN A 77 16.17 -28.51 -1.26
CA GLN A 77 16.98 -28.80 -0.08
C GLN A 77 17.98 -27.66 0.11
N ALA A 78 18.15 -27.18 1.36
CA ALA A 78 19.04 -26.06 1.65
C ALA A 78 18.76 -24.84 0.72
N GLU A 79 19.69 -24.46 -0.15
CA GLU A 79 19.54 -23.35 -1.12
C GLU A 79 19.11 -23.81 -2.53
N GLN A 80 18.86 -25.10 -2.71
CA GLN A 80 18.52 -25.73 -3.98
C GLN A 80 17.04 -25.52 -4.37
N GLY A 81 16.78 -25.42 -5.66
CA GLY A 81 15.46 -25.25 -6.25
C GLY A 81 15.51 -24.63 -7.63
N LEU A 82 14.40 -24.05 -8.07
CA LEU A 82 14.36 -23.08 -9.16
C LEU A 82 14.77 -21.72 -8.62
N LEU A 83 15.92 -21.20 -9.07
CA LEU A 83 16.60 -20.05 -8.43
C LEU A 83 16.53 -18.77 -9.27
N GLY A 84 16.37 -18.87 -10.58
CA GLY A 84 16.28 -17.71 -11.46
C GLY A 84 15.58 -18.03 -12.77
N PHE A 85 15.09 -16.99 -13.44
CA PHE A 85 14.56 -17.11 -14.79
C PHE A 85 14.65 -15.78 -15.52
N ALA A 86 14.65 -15.83 -16.85
CA ALA A 86 14.65 -14.66 -17.71
C ALA A 86 13.87 -14.93 -19.00
N LEU A 87 13.17 -13.93 -19.51
CA LEU A 87 12.63 -13.96 -20.88
C LEU A 87 13.69 -13.46 -21.85
N HIS A 88 13.68 -13.97 -23.07
CA HIS A 88 14.57 -13.46 -24.12
C HIS A 88 14.31 -11.95 -24.37
N PRO A 89 15.32 -11.11 -24.63
CA PRO A 89 15.13 -9.66 -24.85
C PRO A 89 14.21 -9.32 -26.03
N GLN A 90 14.11 -10.24 -26.99
CA GLN A 90 13.22 -10.14 -28.16
C GLN A 90 11.87 -10.85 -27.95
N TYR A 91 11.48 -11.20 -26.72
CA TYR A 91 10.16 -11.75 -26.44
C TYR A 91 9.07 -10.69 -26.76
N PRO A 92 7.93 -11.07 -27.39
CA PRO A 92 7.50 -12.43 -27.73
C PRO A 92 8.00 -12.94 -29.09
N ALA A 93 8.70 -12.13 -29.91
CA ALA A 93 9.18 -12.54 -31.23
C ALA A 93 10.18 -13.72 -31.17
N LYS A 94 10.99 -13.79 -30.10
CA LYS A 94 11.65 -15.02 -29.65
C LYS A 94 10.93 -15.53 -28.41
N PRO A 95 10.03 -16.53 -28.55
CA PRO A 95 9.15 -16.98 -27.48
C PRO A 95 9.86 -17.92 -26.51
N TRP A 96 11.00 -17.48 -25.96
CA TRP A 96 11.87 -18.26 -25.10
C TRP A 96 11.87 -17.75 -23.66
N ILE A 97 11.81 -18.69 -22.73
CA ILE A 97 12.15 -18.49 -21.32
C ILE A 97 13.41 -19.29 -21.01
N PHE A 98 14.28 -18.72 -20.20
CA PHE A 98 15.44 -19.38 -19.62
C PHE A 98 15.16 -19.54 -18.12
N VAL A 99 15.51 -20.69 -17.56
CA VAL A 99 15.40 -20.98 -16.13
C VAL A 99 16.73 -21.52 -15.62
N SER A 100 17.06 -21.15 -14.38
CA SER A 100 18.24 -21.59 -13.64
C SER A 100 17.77 -22.35 -12.41
N TYR A 101 18.12 -23.62 -12.30
CA TYR A 101 17.66 -24.51 -11.24
C TYR A 101 18.73 -25.54 -10.87
N THR A 102 18.58 -26.20 -9.74
CA THR A 102 19.45 -27.31 -9.31
C THR A 102 18.80 -28.65 -9.64
N ASP A 103 19.45 -29.50 -10.44
CA ASP A 103 18.89 -30.79 -10.83
C ASP A 103 18.84 -31.81 -9.67
N LEU A 104 18.25 -32.98 -9.91
CA LEU A 104 18.13 -34.04 -8.90
C LEU A 104 19.48 -34.59 -8.37
N ASN A 105 20.59 -34.29 -9.05
CA ASN A 105 21.94 -34.62 -8.57
C ASN A 105 22.63 -33.42 -7.89
N GLY A 106 21.92 -32.30 -7.71
CA GLY A 106 22.43 -31.07 -7.12
C GLY A 106 23.17 -30.15 -8.08
N ASN A 107 23.28 -30.47 -9.38
CA ASN A 107 24.00 -29.63 -10.34
C ASN A 107 23.22 -28.35 -10.65
N SER A 108 23.90 -27.21 -10.79
CA SER A 108 23.26 -26.01 -11.37
C SER A 108 23.06 -26.20 -12.87
N VAL A 109 21.85 -25.95 -13.36
CA VAL A 109 21.44 -26.10 -14.75
C VAL A 109 20.74 -24.83 -15.22
N ILE A 110 21.16 -24.32 -16.38
CA ILE A 110 20.41 -23.33 -17.15
C ILE A 110 19.75 -24.04 -18.33
N SER A 111 18.43 -23.96 -18.42
CA SER A 111 17.65 -24.54 -19.53
C SER A 111 16.80 -23.47 -20.21
N ARG A 112 16.56 -23.64 -21.51
CA ARG A 112 15.65 -22.82 -22.32
C ARG A 112 14.40 -23.63 -22.69
N PHE A 113 13.22 -23.02 -22.60
CA PHE A 113 11.95 -23.57 -23.05
C PHE A 113 11.25 -22.58 -24.01
N THR A 114 10.35 -23.10 -24.86
CA THR A 114 9.63 -22.34 -25.88
C THR A 114 8.12 -22.33 -25.59
N THR A 115 7.44 -21.22 -25.88
CA THR A 115 5.98 -21.12 -25.83
C THR A 115 5.39 -21.00 -27.24
N HIS A 116 4.16 -21.49 -27.42
CA HIS A 116 3.39 -21.39 -28.65
C HIS A 116 2.05 -20.66 -28.46
N ASP A 117 1.75 -20.21 -27.25
CA ASP A 117 0.47 -19.61 -26.84
C ASP A 117 0.67 -18.25 -26.15
N ASN A 118 1.70 -17.51 -26.61
CA ASN A 118 2.10 -16.22 -26.07
C ASN A 118 2.39 -16.25 -24.55
N GLY A 119 3.08 -17.32 -24.12
CA GLY A 119 3.60 -17.48 -22.78
C GLY A 119 2.56 -17.81 -21.72
N LEU A 120 1.37 -18.27 -22.13
CA LEU A 120 0.44 -18.91 -21.21
C LEU A 120 1.01 -20.25 -20.71
N THR A 121 1.65 -21.01 -21.60
CA THR A 121 2.37 -22.25 -21.29
C THR A 121 3.68 -22.33 -22.06
N PHE A 122 4.73 -22.85 -21.40
CA PHE A 122 5.99 -23.21 -22.02
C PHE A 122 6.08 -24.73 -22.15
N ASP A 123 6.37 -25.21 -23.35
CA ASP A 123 6.43 -26.63 -23.65
C ASP A 123 7.63 -27.28 -22.96
N ARG A 124 7.36 -28.16 -21.98
CA ARG A 124 8.40 -28.93 -21.28
C ARG A 124 9.23 -29.79 -22.23
N GLY A 125 8.64 -30.29 -23.32
CA GLY A 125 9.32 -31.10 -24.33
C GLY A 125 10.33 -30.31 -25.17
N SER A 126 10.23 -28.98 -25.17
CA SER A 126 11.14 -28.08 -25.89
C SER A 126 12.44 -27.75 -25.15
N GLU A 127 12.69 -28.40 -24.00
CA GLU A 127 13.85 -28.15 -23.15
C GLU A 127 15.16 -28.23 -23.95
N LYS A 128 15.96 -27.17 -23.84
CA LYS A 128 17.34 -27.15 -24.30
C LYS A 128 18.24 -26.75 -23.13
N VAL A 129 19.07 -27.69 -22.68
CA VAL A 129 20.09 -27.40 -21.66
C VAL A 129 21.16 -26.50 -22.25
N ILE A 130 21.33 -25.33 -21.68
CA ILE A 130 22.31 -24.31 -22.11
C ILE A 130 23.63 -24.54 -21.40
N LEU A 131 23.60 -24.68 -20.08
CA LEU A 131 24.79 -24.84 -19.25
C LEU A 131 24.49 -25.76 -18.08
N ARG A 132 25.47 -26.57 -17.68
CA ARG A 132 25.43 -27.44 -16.49
C ARG A 132 26.74 -27.30 -15.73
N ILE A 133 26.66 -27.14 -14.42
CA ILE A 133 27.80 -26.98 -13.50
C ILE A 133 27.63 -27.95 -12.33
N GLU A 134 28.64 -28.76 -12.08
CA GLU A 134 28.68 -29.63 -10.89
C GLU A 134 28.88 -28.79 -9.63
N GLN A 135 28.00 -28.99 -8.64
CA GLN A 135 28.05 -28.32 -7.33
C GLN A 135 28.60 -29.29 -6.28
N PRO A 136 29.64 -28.91 -5.51
CA PRO A 136 30.22 -29.79 -4.50
C PRO A 136 29.37 -29.89 -3.23
N PHE A 137 28.52 -28.90 -2.93
CA PHE A 137 27.63 -28.87 -1.77
C PHE A 137 26.22 -28.34 -2.13
N ASP A 138 25.27 -28.44 -1.19
CA ASP A 138 23.86 -28.04 -1.35
C ASP A 138 23.58 -26.56 -1.03
N ASN A 139 24.63 -25.77 -0.81
CA ASN A 139 24.56 -24.33 -0.57
C ASN A 139 25.53 -23.56 -1.47
N HIS A 140 25.35 -22.24 -1.54
CA HIS A 140 26.03 -21.30 -2.41
C HIS A 140 25.85 -21.59 -3.91
N ASN A 141 24.64 -22.00 -4.28
CA ASN A 141 24.31 -22.33 -5.67
C ASN A 141 24.12 -21.07 -6.55
N GLY A 142 23.91 -19.90 -5.94
CA GLY A 142 23.59 -18.65 -6.64
C GLY A 142 22.32 -18.80 -7.49
N GLY A 143 22.44 -18.60 -8.80
CA GLY A 143 21.42 -19.03 -9.76
C GLY A 143 20.51 -17.93 -10.30
N ASN A 144 20.70 -16.67 -9.92
CA ASN A 144 20.08 -15.55 -10.61
C ASN A 144 20.62 -15.43 -12.06
N ILE A 145 19.71 -15.18 -13.00
CA ILE A 145 20.02 -15.01 -14.43
C ILE A 145 19.26 -13.83 -15.00
N MET A 146 19.91 -13.05 -15.86
CA MET A 146 19.31 -11.90 -16.55
C MET A 146 20.01 -11.68 -17.89
N PHE A 147 19.32 -11.04 -18.83
CA PHE A 147 19.96 -10.52 -20.02
C PHE A 147 20.58 -9.15 -19.75
N GLY A 148 21.82 -8.96 -20.18
CA GLY A 148 22.50 -7.68 -20.12
C GLY A 148 21.99 -6.69 -21.17
N PRO A 149 22.33 -5.40 -21.05
CA PRO A 149 21.99 -4.38 -22.05
C PRO A 149 22.65 -4.63 -23.42
N ASP A 150 23.64 -5.50 -23.45
CA ASP A 150 24.34 -6.00 -24.64
C ASP A 150 23.63 -7.20 -25.32
N GLY A 151 22.54 -7.69 -24.74
CA GLY A 151 21.75 -8.80 -25.28
C GLY A 151 22.25 -10.20 -24.93
N TYR A 152 23.32 -10.32 -24.13
CA TYR A 152 23.84 -11.62 -23.70
C TYR A 152 23.18 -12.12 -22.42
N LEU A 153 23.13 -13.45 -22.23
CA LEU A 153 22.62 -14.05 -21.00
C LEU A 153 23.73 -14.09 -19.95
N TYR A 154 23.47 -13.49 -18.80
CA TYR A 154 24.36 -13.52 -17.64
C TYR A 154 23.79 -14.47 -16.57
N ALA A 155 24.68 -15.14 -15.86
CA ALA A 155 24.35 -15.99 -14.72
C ALA A 155 25.39 -15.88 -13.61
N GLY A 156 24.96 -15.90 -12.35
CA GLY A 156 25.85 -15.87 -11.19
C GLY A 156 25.85 -17.19 -10.43
N PHE A 157 27.03 -17.67 -10.04
CA PHE A 157 27.22 -18.89 -9.27
C PHE A 157 28.17 -18.64 -8.10
N GLY A 158 27.82 -19.18 -6.93
CA GLY A 158 28.69 -19.13 -5.76
C GLY A 158 29.87 -20.11 -5.87
N ASP A 159 30.72 -20.12 -4.85
CA ASP A 159 31.90 -20.97 -4.71
C ASP A 159 31.58 -22.48 -4.59
N GLY A 160 30.30 -22.80 -4.50
CA GLY A 160 29.78 -24.15 -4.42
C GLY A 160 29.66 -24.70 -3.00
N GLY A 161 29.88 -23.88 -1.98
CA GLY A 161 29.45 -24.16 -0.61
C GLY A 161 30.56 -24.48 0.39
N SER A 162 30.13 -24.81 1.61
CA SER A 162 30.99 -25.02 2.80
C SER A 162 31.75 -23.78 3.28
N SER A 163 32.39 -23.89 4.44
CA SER A 163 33.14 -22.79 5.06
C SER A 163 34.54 -22.66 4.46
N ASN A 164 34.95 -21.42 4.20
CA ASN A 164 36.25 -20.97 3.71
C ASN A 164 36.60 -21.48 2.31
N ASP A 165 35.61 -21.78 1.48
CA ASP A 165 35.78 -22.26 0.09
C ASP A 165 36.85 -23.35 0.03
N PRO A 166 36.59 -24.56 0.56
CA PRO A 166 37.64 -25.58 0.74
C PRO A 166 38.32 -25.99 -0.57
N ASN A 167 37.63 -25.83 -1.69
CA ASN A 167 38.12 -26.14 -3.03
C ASN A 167 38.88 -24.98 -3.70
N GLY A 168 38.93 -23.80 -3.07
CA GLY A 168 39.61 -22.62 -3.60
C GLY A 168 39.02 -22.11 -4.92
N ASN A 169 37.71 -22.33 -5.13
CA ASN A 169 37.01 -21.95 -6.35
C ASN A 169 37.01 -20.44 -6.57
N GLY A 170 36.98 -19.63 -5.49
CA GLY A 170 36.99 -18.17 -5.56
C GLY A 170 38.13 -17.57 -6.37
N GLN A 171 39.28 -18.24 -6.43
CA GLN A 171 40.45 -17.76 -7.17
C GLN A 171 40.84 -18.66 -8.34
N ASN A 172 40.00 -19.64 -8.67
CA ASN A 172 40.26 -20.62 -9.72
C ASN A 172 39.41 -20.32 -10.96
N THR A 173 40.01 -19.69 -11.97
CA THR A 173 39.31 -19.38 -13.22
C THR A 173 39.09 -20.60 -14.12
N SER A 174 39.60 -21.78 -13.79
CA SER A 174 39.33 -23.03 -14.52
C SER A 174 38.01 -23.71 -14.09
N THR A 175 37.18 -23.01 -13.31
CA THR A 175 35.81 -23.41 -12.95
C THR A 175 34.86 -22.23 -13.10
N LEU A 176 33.58 -22.51 -13.36
CA LEU A 176 32.52 -21.49 -13.40
C LEU A 176 31.94 -21.15 -12.02
N LEU A 177 32.35 -21.87 -10.97
CA LEU A 177 31.99 -21.52 -9.59
C LEU A 177 32.67 -20.20 -9.17
N ALA A 178 32.07 -19.50 -8.21
CA ALA A 178 32.50 -18.20 -7.72
C ALA A 178 32.66 -17.15 -8.83
N SER A 179 31.71 -17.12 -9.78
CA SER A 179 31.81 -16.28 -10.96
C SER A 179 30.46 -15.74 -11.43
N ILE A 180 30.54 -14.62 -12.15
CA ILE A 180 29.49 -14.18 -13.07
C ILE A 180 29.92 -14.61 -14.47
N VAL A 181 29.07 -15.36 -15.19
CA VAL A 181 29.29 -15.81 -16.56
C VAL A 181 28.44 -15.01 -17.55
N ARG A 182 28.88 -14.95 -18.81
CA ARG A 182 28.21 -14.22 -19.91
C ARG A 182 28.24 -15.04 -21.20
N LEU A 183 27.06 -15.37 -21.72
CA LEU A 183 26.84 -16.33 -22.80
C LEU A 183 26.09 -15.69 -23.98
N ASP A 184 26.50 -16.03 -25.20
CA ASP A 184 25.75 -15.72 -26.42
C ASP A 184 24.82 -16.88 -26.77
N VAL A 185 23.57 -16.79 -26.34
CA VAL A 185 22.55 -17.82 -26.59
C VAL A 185 21.90 -17.72 -27.98
N ASP A 186 22.25 -16.69 -28.75
CA ASP A 186 21.69 -16.43 -30.07
C ASP A 186 22.57 -16.95 -31.21
N ASN A 187 23.90 -17.03 -31.01
CA ASN A 187 24.86 -17.35 -32.07
C ASN A 187 25.64 -18.65 -31.84
N GLY A 188 25.06 -19.66 -31.19
CA GLY A 188 25.68 -20.98 -31.05
C GLY A 188 24.74 -22.09 -30.60
N ASP A 189 25.22 -23.32 -30.61
CA ASP A 189 24.48 -24.49 -30.13
C ASP A 189 25.32 -25.27 -29.09
N PRO A 190 24.95 -25.26 -27.79
CA PRO A 190 23.79 -24.58 -27.21
C PRO A 190 23.97 -23.05 -27.00
N TYR A 191 25.20 -22.55 -27.05
CA TYR A 191 25.56 -21.13 -26.95
C TYR A 191 26.92 -20.88 -27.62
N ALA A 192 27.28 -19.63 -27.86
CA ALA A 192 28.61 -19.14 -28.22
C ALA A 192 29.23 -18.29 -27.10
N ILE A 193 30.52 -18.03 -27.20
CA ILE A 193 31.24 -17.15 -26.27
C ILE A 193 31.29 -15.75 -26.86
N PRO A 194 30.85 -14.70 -26.14
CA PRO A 194 31.08 -13.32 -26.55
C PRO A 194 32.57 -13.06 -26.77
N ALA A 195 32.94 -12.56 -27.95
CA ALA A 195 34.33 -12.43 -28.37
C ALA A 195 35.18 -11.53 -27.47
N ASP A 196 34.53 -10.63 -26.71
CA ASP A 196 35.18 -9.70 -25.80
C ASP A 196 35.19 -10.18 -24.34
N ASN A 197 34.79 -11.42 -24.05
CA ASN A 197 34.97 -12.02 -22.73
C ASN A 197 36.48 -12.11 -22.38
N PRO A 198 36.85 -11.98 -21.09
CA PRO A 198 38.24 -12.00 -20.63
C PRO A 198 39.09 -13.18 -21.13
N PHE A 199 38.45 -14.34 -21.32
CA PHE A 199 39.12 -15.59 -21.69
C PHE A 199 38.58 -16.20 -22.99
N ALA A 200 38.00 -15.38 -23.87
CA ALA A 200 37.21 -15.86 -25.02
C ALA A 200 37.94 -16.84 -25.96
N GLY A 201 39.28 -16.83 -26.01
CA GLY A 201 40.08 -17.72 -26.84
C GLY A 201 40.24 -19.16 -26.31
N ASN A 202 39.73 -19.46 -25.11
CA ASN A 202 39.87 -20.77 -24.48
C ASN A 202 38.73 -21.73 -24.86
N SER A 203 38.93 -23.02 -24.59
CA SER A 203 37.91 -24.06 -24.78
C SER A 203 36.79 -23.91 -23.74
N LYS A 204 35.54 -24.08 -24.20
CA LYS A 204 34.32 -24.00 -23.37
C LYS A 204 34.34 -24.99 -22.21
N ALA A 205 33.60 -24.64 -21.17
CA ALA A 205 33.40 -25.48 -20.00
C ALA A 205 32.66 -26.78 -20.33
N VAL A 206 33.11 -27.87 -19.72
CA VAL A 206 32.39 -29.14 -19.64
C VAL A 206 32.04 -29.35 -18.16
N ASN A 207 30.73 -29.45 -17.86
CA ASN A 207 30.21 -29.52 -16.48
C ASN A 207 30.74 -28.41 -15.55
N GLY A 208 30.99 -27.21 -16.10
CA GLY A 208 31.51 -26.07 -15.35
C GLY A 208 33.02 -26.07 -15.11
N ARG A 209 33.79 -26.96 -15.74
CA ARG A 209 35.25 -27.02 -15.65
C ARG A 209 35.92 -26.84 -17.01
N CYS A 210 37.10 -26.23 -17.01
CA CYS A 210 37.90 -25.96 -18.21
C CYS A 210 39.36 -26.39 -18.00
N SER A 211 40.09 -26.66 -19.08
CA SER A 211 41.53 -27.00 -19.02
C SER A 211 42.44 -25.81 -18.68
N GLY A 212 41.89 -24.60 -18.76
CA GLY A 212 42.49 -23.32 -18.35
C GLY A 212 41.37 -22.36 -17.96
N PRO A 213 41.59 -21.04 -17.94
CA PRO A 213 40.53 -20.09 -17.62
C PRO A 213 39.29 -20.28 -18.50
N CYS A 214 38.11 -20.40 -17.90
CA CYS A 214 36.89 -20.67 -18.63
C CYS A 214 36.46 -19.45 -19.47
N PRO A 215 36.19 -19.63 -20.78
CA PRO A 215 35.84 -18.53 -21.68
C PRO A 215 34.48 -17.89 -21.37
N GLU A 216 33.62 -18.56 -20.59
CA GLU A 216 32.31 -18.06 -20.15
C GLU A 216 32.42 -16.99 -19.04
N ILE A 217 33.51 -16.96 -18.28
CA ILE A 217 33.68 -16.06 -17.12
C ILE A 217 33.71 -14.60 -17.59
N PHE A 218 32.79 -13.80 -17.06
CA PHE A 218 32.80 -12.35 -17.17
C PHE A 218 33.58 -11.70 -16.02
N ALA A 219 33.38 -12.19 -14.80
CA ALA A 219 34.09 -11.79 -13.58
C ALA A 219 34.12 -12.94 -12.57
N TRP A 220 35.06 -12.93 -11.63
CA TRP A 220 35.23 -14.02 -10.65
C TRP A 220 35.60 -13.51 -9.26
N GLY A 221 35.68 -14.42 -8.29
CA GLY A 221 36.04 -14.10 -6.91
C GLY A 221 34.88 -13.53 -6.10
N VAL A 222 33.65 -13.90 -6.47
CA VAL A 222 32.44 -13.71 -5.66
C VAL A 222 32.20 -14.95 -4.80
N ARG A 223 31.53 -14.83 -3.66
CA ARG A 223 31.26 -15.94 -2.74
C ARG A 223 29.96 -16.67 -3.07
N ASN A 224 28.84 -15.96 -2.99
CA ASN A 224 27.49 -16.44 -3.27
C ASN A 224 26.61 -15.28 -3.77
N PRO A 225 26.74 -14.89 -5.06
CA PRO A 225 25.97 -13.79 -5.64
C PRO A 225 24.49 -14.18 -5.77
N TRP A 226 23.65 -13.75 -4.82
CA TRP A 226 22.24 -14.15 -4.75
C TRP A 226 21.36 -13.38 -5.74
N ARG A 227 21.02 -12.10 -5.47
CA ARG A 227 20.37 -11.24 -6.47
C ARG A 227 21.29 -10.13 -6.92
N TRP A 228 21.18 -9.86 -8.21
CA TRP A 228 21.91 -8.84 -8.90
C TRP A 228 21.04 -8.32 -10.05
N SER A 229 21.30 -7.09 -10.48
CA SER A 229 20.53 -6.44 -11.54
C SER A 229 21.41 -5.51 -12.37
N PHE A 230 21.00 -5.31 -13.62
CA PHE A 230 21.55 -4.23 -14.44
C PHE A 230 20.75 -2.95 -14.20
N ASP A 231 21.45 -1.86 -13.92
CA ASP A 231 20.85 -0.54 -14.01
C ASP A 231 20.47 -0.25 -15.48
N ARG A 232 19.16 -0.16 -15.77
CA ARG A 232 18.64 0.08 -17.13
C ARG A 232 19.22 1.32 -17.82
N VAL A 233 19.68 2.32 -17.05
CA VAL A 233 20.21 3.56 -17.61
C VAL A 233 21.71 3.50 -17.83
N THR A 234 22.47 3.00 -16.86
CA THR A 234 23.95 3.03 -16.95
C THR A 234 24.55 1.72 -17.45
N GLY A 235 23.77 0.64 -17.49
CA GLY A 235 24.25 -0.71 -17.83
C GLY A 235 25.17 -1.35 -16.79
N LYS A 236 25.28 -0.77 -15.58
CA LYS A 236 26.13 -1.31 -14.52
C LYS A 236 25.45 -2.50 -13.86
N LEU A 237 26.20 -3.57 -13.62
CA LEU A 237 25.73 -4.76 -12.90
C LEU A 237 25.98 -4.56 -11.40
N TRP A 238 24.92 -4.44 -10.62
CA TRP A 238 24.97 -4.39 -9.16
C TRP A 238 24.68 -5.77 -8.59
N ALA A 239 25.54 -6.30 -7.74
CA ALA A 239 25.37 -7.63 -7.17
C ALA A 239 25.45 -7.62 -5.64
N GLY A 240 24.47 -8.23 -4.97
CA GLY A 240 24.62 -8.60 -3.56
C GLY A 240 25.35 -9.94 -3.48
N ASP A 241 26.49 -9.95 -2.78
CA ASP A 241 27.31 -11.13 -2.57
C ASP A 241 27.30 -11.53 -1.08
N VAL A 242 26.72 -12.70 -0.80
CA VAL A 242 26.47 -13.13 0.58
C VAL A 242 27.78 -13.46 1.27
N GLY A 243 28.01 -12.79 2.40
CA GLY A 243 29.17 -12.95 3.26
C GLY A 243 29.26 -14.31 3.95
N GLN A 244 30.39 -14.61 4.57
CA GLN A 244 30.53 -15.84 5.34
C GLN A 244 30.07 -15.69 6.79
N ASN A 245 30.76 -14.84 7.54
CA ASN A 245 30.58 -14.70 8.99
C ASN A 245 30.73 -13.25 9.47
N ALA A 246 31.45 -12.41 8.72
CA ALA A 246 31.91 -11.12 9.21
C ALA A 246 31.30 -9.95 8.44
N TRP A 247 31.22 -10.06 7.11
CA TRP A 247 30.85 -8.93 6.25
C TRP A 247 29.94 -9.36 5.11
N GLU A 248 28.84 -8.66 4.94
CA GLU A 248 28.03 -8.70 3.73
C GLU A 248 28.48 -7.61 2.76
N GLU A 249 28.37 -7.84 1.45
CA GLU A 249 28.87 -6.90 0.45
C GLU A 249 27.97 -6.71 -0.78
N ILE A 250 28.07 -5.54 -1.39
CA ILE A 250 27.50 -5.26 -2.71
C ILE A 250 28.61 -4.75 -3.62
N ASP A 251 28.67 -5.33 -4.81
CA ASP A 251 29.66 -5.04 -5.83
C ASP A 251 29.07 -4.38 -7.07
N ILE A 252 29.88 -3.57 -7.73
CA ILE A 252 29.69 -3.24 -9.14
C ILE A 252 30.51 -4.24 -9.94
N ILE A 253 29.83 -5.21 -10.56
CA ILE A 253 30.49 -6.25 -11.34
C ILE A 253 30.94 -5.69 -12.69
N GLU A 254 32.24 -5.74 -12.95
CA GLU A 254 32.87 -5.28 -14.18
C GLU A 254 33.65 -6.41 -14.85
N LYS A 255 33.74 -6.33 -16.17
CA LYS A 255 34.40 -7.33 -17.00
C LYS A 255 35.87 -7.52 -16.61
N GLY A 256 36.27 -8.77 -16.38
CA GLY A 256 37.65 -9.16 -16.11
C GLY A 256 38.13 -8.81 -14.70
N LYS A 257 37.24 -8.42 -13.78
CA LYS A 257 37.59 -8.12 -12.39
C LYS A 257 37.51 -9.37 -11.50
N ASN A 258 38.30 -9.31 -10.44
CA ASN A 258 38.38 -10.28 -9.36
C ASN A 258 37.91 -9.63 -8.05
N TYR A 259 36.84 -10.15 -7.44
CA TYR A 259 36.23 -9.61 -6.22
C TYR A 259 36.85 -10.17 -4.93
N GLY A 260 37.77 -11.12 -5.09
CA GLY A 260 38.73 -11.48 -4.06
C GLY A 260 38.33 -12.54 -3.06
N TRP A 261 37.09 -13.05 -3.06
CA TRP A 261 36.76 -14.28 -2.35
C TRP A 261 37.66 -15.43 -2.83
N ARG A 262 38.26 -16.25 -1.98
CA ARG A 262 38.17 -16.34 -0.51
C ARG A 262 39.22 -15.56 0.29
N CYS A 263 40.02 -14.75 -0.40
CA CYS A 263 41.13 -13.96 0.16
C CYS A 263 40.65 -12.69 0.87
N LYS A 264 39.47 -12.21 0.47
CA LYS A 264 38.75 -11.12 1.11
C LYS A 264 37.33 -11.54 1.42
N GLU A 265 36.77 -10.91 2.45
CA GLU A 265 35.35 -10.90 2.79
C GLU A 265 35.02 -9.43 3.11
N GLY A 266 34.20 -8.78 2.30
CA GLY A 266 34.17 -7.32 2.29
C GLY A 266 35.52 -6.74 1.85
N LYS A 267 35.91 -5.63 2.47
CA LYS A 267 37.25 -5.03 2.25
C LYS A 267 38.36 -5.69 3.07
N HIS A 268 38.06 -6.74 3.83
CA HIS A 268 38.94 -7.29 4.84
C HIS A 268 39.65 -8.55 4.35
N ARG A 269 40.93 -8.72 4.72
CA ARG A 269 41.68 -9.95 4.47
C ARG A 269 41.16 -11.08 5.35
N THR A 270 40.97 -12.26 4.76
CA THR A 270 40.68 -13.48 5.52
C THR A 270 41.97 -14.15 5.98
N GLY A 271 41.85 -15.17 6.84
CA GLY A 271 42.97 -16.03 7.23
C GLY A 271 43.37 -17.07 6.16
N ASN A 272 42.70 -17.08 5.01
CA ASN A 272 42.93 -18.08 3.96
C ASN A 272 44.23 -17.78 3.20
N SER A 273 44.99 -18.83 2.88
CA SER A 273 46.16 -18.69 2.02
C SER A 273 45.73 -18.36 0.59
N CYS A 274 46.22 -17.22 0.11
CA CYS A 274 46.04 -16.76 -1.26
C CYS A 274 47.38 -16.32 -1.83
N SER A 275 48.05 -17.21 -2.55
CA SER A 275 49.29 -16.92 -3.24
C SER A 275 49.00 -16.21 -4.57
N GLY A 276 49.64 -15.06 -4.82
CA GLY A 276 49.82 -14.52 -6.17
C GLY A 276 48.73 -13.58 -6.73
N THR A 277 47.58 -13.41 -6.09
CA THR A 277 46.56 -12.43 -6.52
C THR A 277 46.68 -11.13 -5.74
N ALA A 278 47.13 -10.06 -6.42
CA ALA A 278 47.36 -8.75 -5.78
C ALA A 278 46.26 -7.71 -6.10
N ASN A 279 45.46 -7.93 -7.15
CA ASN A 279 44.53 -6.94 -7.67
C ASN A 279 43.07 -7.38 -7.46
N PHE A 280 42.59 -7.21 -6.23
CA PHE A 280 41.19 -7.40 -5.89
C PHE A 280 40.41 -6.10 -6.08
N THR A 281 39.15 -6.22 -6.45
CA THR A 281 38.20 -5.12 -6.56
C THR A 281 37.37 -5.10 -5.29
N ASP A 282 37.32 -3.94 -4.64
CA ASP A 282 36.59 -3.78 -3.38
C ASP A 282 35.11 -3.52 -3.62
N PRO A 283 34.23 -3.97 -2.72
CA PRO A 283 32.80 -3.70 -2.82
C PRO A 283 32.49 -2.22 -2.62
N ILE A 284 31.40 -1.79 -3.24
CA ILE A 284 30.91 -0.40 -3.11
C ILE A 284 30.19 -0.19 -1.77
N ILE A 285 29.61 -1.26 -1.20
CA ILE A 285 28.97 -1.28 0.13
C ILE A 285 29.47 -2.50 0.87
N GLU A 286 29.82 -2.33 2.15
CA GLU A 286 30.03 -3.43 3.09
C GLU A 286 29.35 -3.11 4.42
N TYR A 287 28.90 -4.11 5.15
CA TYR A 287 28.40 -3.94 6.51
C TYR A 287 28.61 -5.22 7.33
N PRO A 288 28.80 -5.10 8.67
CA PRO A 288 29.08 -6.26 9.49
C PRO A 288 27.85 -7.15 9.62
N ASN A 289 28.07 -8.45 9.76
CA ASN A 289 27.04 -9.48 9.98
C ASN A 289 26.44 -9.41 11.43
N THR A 290 26.56 -8.27 12.12
CA THR A 290 25.99 -8.07 13.46
C THR A 290 24.50 -7.72 13.37
N GLY A 291 23.66 -8.74 13.41
CA GLY A 291 22.21 -8.61 13.28
C GLY A 291 21.72 -8.63 11.83
N TYR A 292 22.61 -8.82 10.86
CA TYR A 292 22.36 -9.01 9.43
C TYR A 292 23.06 -10.29 9.02
N ASN A 293 22.50 -11.11 8.12
CA ASN A 293 23.09 -12.44 7.87
C ASN A 293 23.26 -12.81 6.39
N ALA A 294 22.52 -12.18 5.48
CA ALA A 294 22.58 -12.52 4.07
C ALA A 294 22.05 -11.38 3.21
N VAL A 295 22.96 -10.62 2.59
CA VAL A 295 22.56 -9.57 1.65
C VAL A 295 21.72 -10.16 0.52
N THR A 296 20.56 -9.56 0.29
CA THR A 296 19.69 -10.02 -0.79
C THR A 296 20.17 -9.51 -2.15
N GLY A 297 20.72 -8.29 -2.19
CA GLY A 297 20.89 -7.51 -3.41
C GLY A 297 19.67 -6.63 -3.68
N GLY A 298 19.57 -6.06 -4.88
CA GLY A 298 18.54 -5.08 -5.18
C GLY A 298 18.60 -4.47 -6.57
N TYR A 299 17.98 -3.29 -6.73
CA TYR A 299 17.84 -2.58 -8.01
C TYR A 299 18.09 -1.09 -7.86
N VAL A 300 18.67 -0.48 -8.89
CA VAL A 300 18.63 0.97 -9.05
C VAL A 300 17.22 1.37 -9.45
N TYR A 301 16.54 2.18 -8.64
CA TYR A 301 15.17 2.60 -8.93
C TYR A 301 15.14 3.50 -10.17
N ARG A 302 14.38 3.11 -11.20
CA ARG A 302 14.20 3.87 -12.46
C ARG A 302 12.73 4.22 -12.76
N GLY A 303 11.84 3.91 -11.81
CA GLY A 303 10.41 4.20 -11.86
C GLY A 303 10.10 5.69 -11.97
N LYS A 304 8.84 5.97 -12.31
CA LYS A 304 8.29 7.31 -12.47
C LYS A 304 7.42 7.71 -11.28
N ALA A 305 6.86 6.75 -10.55
CA ALA A 305 5.92 7.03 -9.45
C ALA A 305 6.60 7.69 -8.25
N ILE A 306 7.90 7.47 -8.03
CA ILE A 306 8.67 8.03 -6.92
C ILE A 306 9.93 8.73 -7.46
N PRO A 307 9.82 9.93 -8.04
CA PRO A 307 10.94 10.61 -8.70
C PRO A 307 12.18 10.79 -7.82
N ALA A 308 11.99 11.02 -6.51
CA ALA A 308 13.07 11.18 -5.53
C ALA A 308 13.95 9.93 -5.37
N LEU A 309 13.47 8.74 -5.75
CA LEU A 309 14.27 7.50 -5.71
C LEU A 309 15.12 7.29 -6.97
N ARG A 310 14.90 8.05 -8.05
CA ARG A 310 15.54 7.76 -9.34
C ARG A 310 17.07 7.79 -9.21
N GLY A 311 17.71 6.66 -9.51
CA GLY A 311 19.16 6.51 -9.41
C GLY A 311 19.68 6.06 -8.04
N ILE A 312 18.81 5.82 -7.06
CA ILE A 312 19.17 5.22 -5.77
C ILE A 312 19.12 3.70 -5.93
N TYR A 313 20.18 3.03 -5.48
CA TYR A 313 20.20 1.56 -5.41
C TYR A 313 19.51 1.12 -4.12
N LEU A 314 18.32 0.52 -4.24
CA LEU A 314 17.58 -0.04 -3.13
C LEU A 314 17.93 -1.51 -2.96
N TYR A 315 18.29 -1.91 -1.75
CA TYR A 315 18.68 -3.28 -1.40
C TYR A 315 18.18 -3.65 -0.01
N SER A 316 18.27 -4.93 0.33
CA SER A 316 17.92 -5.43 1.67
C SER A 316 18.83 -6.59 2.06
N ASP A 317 18.59 -7.10 3.26
CA ASP A 317 19.18 -8.29 3.83
C ASP A 317 18.05 -9.22 4.28
N TYR A 318 18.24 -10.50 4.04
CA TYR A 318 17.22 -11.52 4.22
C TYR A 318 16.63 -11.55 5.63
N VAL A 319 17.40 -11.15 6.67
CA VAL A 319 16.99 -11.36 8.07
C VAL A 319 16.52 -10.12 8.83
N ILE A 320 16.50 -8.92 8.24
CA ILE A 320 16.17 -7.70 9.01
C ILE A 320 15.00 -6.86 8.49
N GLY A 321 14.36 -7.28 7.39
CA GLY A 321 13.19 -6.62 6.82
C GLY A 321 13.36 -5.13 6.46
N THR A 322 14.58 -4.59 6.57
CA THR A 322 14.87 -3.18 6.32
C THR A 322 15.34 -3.03 4.88
N ILE A 323 14.74 -2.10 4.15
CA ILE A 323 15.18 -1.73 2.81
C ILE A 323 16.05 -0.49 2.94
N LYS A 324 17.28 -0.60 2.45
CA LYS A 324 18.29 0.47 2.46
C LYS A 324 18.43 1.06 1.06
N GLY A 325 18.85 2.31 1.01
CA GLY A 325 19.18 3.03 -0.21
C GLY A 325 20.62 3.48 -0.20
N TYR A 326 21.36 3.16 -1.26
CA TYR A 326 22.66 3.76 -1.56
C TYR A 326 22.48 4.96 -2.48
N LEU A 327 22.75 6.14 -1.94
CA LEU A 327 22.51 7.42 -2.60
C LEU A 327 23.68 7.77 -3.53
N PRO A 328 23.45 8.64 -4.55
CA PRO A 328 24.50 9.05 -5.49
C PRO A 328 25.74 9.71 -4.87
N ASN A 329 25.59 10.29 -3.67
CA ASN A 329 26.70 10.88 -2.90
C ASN A 329 27.54 9.83 -2.13
N GLY A 330 27.17 8.54 -2.22
CA GLY A 330 27.83 7.43 -1.54
C GLY A 330 27.32 7.12 -0.14
N SER A 331 26.34 7.87 0.40
CA SER A 331 25.76 7.59 1.71
C SER A 331 24.70 6.49 1.66
N ILE A 332 24.54 5.76 2.76
CA ILE A 332 23.51 4.73 2.93
C ILE A 332 22.42 5.25 3.89
N LYS A 333 21.15 5.06 3.52
CA LYS A 333 19.99 5.44 4.34
C LYS A 333 19.03 4.26 4.50
N ASN A 334 18.41 4.11 5.67
CA ASN A 334 17.24 3.23 5.83
C ASN A 334 16.04 3.89 5.16
N MET A 335 15.49 3.23 4.15
CA MET A 335 14.38 3.75 3.34
C MET A 335 13.03 3.21 3.80
N ILE A 336 12.99 1.93 4.20
CA ILE A 336 11.84 1.30 4.84
C ILE A 336 12.36 0.50 6.02
N GLU A 337 11.84 0.80 7.21
CA GLU A 337 12.13 0.04 8.43
C GLU A 337 10.96 -0.90 8.76
N ASN A 338 11.25 -2.04 9.39
CA ASN A 338 10.26 -3.06 9.77
C ASN A 338 9.42 -3.58 8.58
N GLY A 339 10.01 -3.67 7.40
CA GLY A 339 9.40 -4.31 6.22
C GLY A 339 9.42 -5.84 6.29
N PRO A 340 8.91 -6.53 5.25
CA PRO A 340 8.97 -7.99 5.19
C PRO A 340 10.41 -8.48 4.98
N TYR A 341 10.70 -9.72 5.36
CA TYR A 341 11.95 -10.39 4.97
C TYR A 341 12.00 -10.53 3.45
N VAL A 342 12.97 -9.86 2.82
CA VAL A 342 13.06 -9.76 1.37
C VAL A 342 13.93 -10.90 0.85
N VAL A 343 13.36 -11.78 0.04
CA VAL A 343 14.16 -12.83 -0.64
C VAL A 343 14.61 -12.39 -2.04
N SER A 344 13.89 -11.44 -2.64
CA SER A 344 14.17 -10.95 -3.99
C SER A 344 13.51 -9.61 -4.24
N PHE A 345 14.08 -8.86 -5.17
CA PHE A 345 13.49 -7.67 -5.75
C PHE A 345 13.13 -7.94 -7.21
N ALA A 346 12.20 -7.15 -7.74
CA ALA A 346 11.86 -7.13 -9.15
C ALA A 346 11.48 -5.72 -9.60
N GLU A 347 11.51 -5.52 -10.91
CA GLU A 347 11.20 -4.25 -11.56
C GLU A 347 10.16 -4.48 -12.66
N ASP A 348 9.14 -3.63 -12.72
CA ASP A 348 8.12 -3.69 -13.79
C ASP A 348 8.56 -2.98 -15.08
N ASN A 349 7.71 -2.96 -16.10
CA ASN A 349 7.99 -2.28 -17.37
C ASN A 349 8.16 -0.76 -17.20
N ASP A 350 7.54 -0.17 -16.17
CA ASP A 350 7.61 1.26 -15.87
C ASP A 350 8.80 1.64 -14.96
N GLY A 351 9.53 0.66 -14.43
CA GLY A 351 10.68 0.84 -13.55
C GLY A 351 10.33 0.86 -12.06
N GLU A 352 9.09 0.52 -11.70
CA GLU A 352 8.66 0.44 -10.31
C GLU A 352 9.15 -0.85 -9.65
N LEU A 353 9.51 -0.76 -8.38
CA LEU A 353 10.14 -1.86 -7.67
C LEU A 353 9.15 -2.65 -6.80
N TYR A 354 9.38 -3.96 -6.79
CA TYR A 354 8.61 -4.96 -6.07
C TYR A 354 9.56 -5.78 -5.20
N ILE A 355 9.04 -6.29 -4.08
CA ILE A 355 9.75 -7.18 -3.16
C ILE A 355 8.96 -8.47 -2.98
N LEU A 356 9.67 -9.58 -2.90
CA LEU A 356 9.11 -10.91 -2.69
C LEU A 356 9.28 -11.28 -1.22
N ASP A 357 8.14 -11.57 -0.56
CA ASP A 357 8.06 -12.03 0.81
C ASP A 357 7.83 -13.54 0.79
N VAL A 358 8.93 -14.29 0.94
CA VAL A 358 8.93 -15.75 0.82
C VAL A 358 8.08 -16.41 1.89
N TRP A 359 8.08 -15.87 3.11
CA TRP A 359 7.44 -16.46 4.28
C TRP A 359 5.92 -16.39 4.22
N HIS A 360 5.38 -15.31 3.66
CA HIS A 360 3.94 -15.15 3.47
C HIS A 360 3.47 -15.54 2.06
N GLY A 361 4.40 -15.85 1.15
CA GLY A 361 4.08 -16.13 -0.23
C GLY A 361 3.45 -14.94 -0.95
N THR A 362 3.82 -13.70 -0.58
CA THR A 362 3.22 -12.48 -1.14
C THR A 362 4.25 -11.63 -1.86
N ILE A 363 3.76 -10.76 -2.74
CA ILE A 363 4.58 -9.78 -3.46
C ILE A 363 4.09 -8.40 -3.06
N LYS A 364 5.00 -7.51 -2.67
CA LYS A 364 4.67 -6.13 -2.30
C LYS A 364 5.31 -5.17 -3.29
N LYS A 365 4.60 -4.09 -3.61
CA LYS A 365 5.12 -2.97 -4.40
C LYS A 365 5.71 -1.93 -3.44
N ILE A 366 6.91 -1.45 -3.73
CA ILE A 366 7.47 -0.28 -3.03
C ILE A 366 6.71 0.93 -3.53
N VAL A 367 6.14 1.67 -2.58
CA VAL A 367 5.42 2.90 -2.86
C VAL A 367 5.99 4.00 -1.98
N ALA A 368 5.94 5.24 -2.45
CA ALA A 368 6.00 6.36 -1.52
C ALA A 368 4.80 6.19 -0.56
N ARG A 369 5.02 6.29 0.75
CA ARG A 369 3.89 6.58 1.64
C ARG A 369 3.35 7.92 1.16
N SER A 370 2.05 8.01 0.93
CA SER A 370 1.41 9.09 0.17
C SER A 370 2.02 10.46 0.49
N GLY A 371 2.81 10.91 -0.48
CA GLY A 371 3.46 12.22 -0.58
C GLY A 371 3.83 12.59 -2.03
N ALA A 372 3.19 11.97 -3.04
CA ALA A 372 3.49 12.28 -4.46
C ALA A 372 2.31 12.03 -5.43
N HIS A 373 1.43 13.02 -5.61
CA HIS A 373 0.71 13.32 -6.86
C HIS A 373 0.67 14.85 -6.99
N SER A 374 1.18 15.38 -8.11
CA SER A 374 1.29 16.81 -8.48
C SER A 374 1.27 17.81 -7.32
N VAL A 375 2.43 18.34 -6.95
CA VAL A 375 2.53 19.48 -6.01
C VAL A 375 1.90 20.71 -6.66
N LEU A 376 0.57 20.80 -6.62
CA LEU A 376 -0.02 22.05 -6.20
C LEU A 376 0.23 22.11 -4.69
N PRO A 377 0.69 23.25 -4.14
CA PRO A 377 0.73 23.42 -2.69
C PRO A 377 -0.64 23.04 -2.13
N PHE A 378 -0.66 22.44 -0.93
CA PHE A 378 -1.92 22.10 -0.29
C PHE A 378 -2.81 23.36 -0.29
N PRO A 379 -4.01 23.31 -0.90
CA PRO A 379 -4.77 24.48 -1.28
C PRO A 379 -5.07 25.30 -0.03
N GLN A 380 -4.44 26.46 0.06
CA GLN A 380 -4.67 27.37 1.19
C GLN A 380 -6.00 28.07 1.02
N LYS A 381 -6.51 28.13 -0.22
CA LYS A 381 -7.83 28.66 -0.55
C LYS A 381 -8.77 27.61 -1.08
N LEU A 382 -10.06 27.79 -0.86
CA LEU A 382 -11.10 26.90 -1.38
C LEU A 382 -11.12 26.89 -2.91
N SER A 383 -10.89 28.03 -3.55
CA SER A 383 -10.79 28.15 -5.00
C SER A 383 -9.66 27.32 -5.63
N GLU A 384 -8.63 26.98 -4.86
CA GLU A 384 -7.46 26.18 -5.29
C GLU A 384 -7.72 24.67 -5.21
N THR A 385 -8.83 24.24 -4.60
CA THR A 385 -9.12 22.80 -4.37
C THR A 385 -9.52 22.02 -5.62
N GLY A 386 -9.79 22.70 -6.75
CA GLY A 386 -10.38 22.09 -7.96
C GLY A 386 -11.86 21.66 -7.81
N CYS A 387 -12.34 21.50 -6.57
CA CYS A 387 -13.73 21.16 -6.28
C CYS A 387 -14.68 22.36 -6.37
N PHE A 388 -14.16 23.59 -6.25
CA PHE A 388 -14.94 24.83 -6.36
C PHE A 388 -14.33 25.83 -7.36
N PRO A 389 -14.19 25.48 -8.66
CA PRO A 389 -13.69 26.42 -9.65
C PRO A 389 -14.63 27.63 -9.73
N GLY A 390 -14.07 28.83 -9.61
CA GLY A 390 -14.88 30.07 -9.53
C GLY A 390 -15.87 30.08 -8.36
N LEU A 391 -15.58 29.34 -7.28
CA LEU A 391 -16.39 29.24 -6.05
C LEU A 391 -17.77 28.59 -6.25
N GLN A 392 -17.96 27.89 -7.37
CA GLN A 392 -19.13 27.08 -7.64
C GLN A 392 -18.76 25.59 -7.60
N PRO A 393 -19.65 24.71 -7.12
CA PRO A 393 -19.39 23.27 -7.11
C PRO A 393 -19.00 22.78 -8.52
N SER A 394 -17.88 22.10 -8.64
CA SER A 394 -17.43 21.48 -9.89
C SER A 394 -18.52 20.53 -10.43
N PRO A 395 -18.70 20.39 -11.76
CA PRO A 395 -19.60 19.39 -12.34
C PRO A 395 -19.30 17.94 -11.93
N ALA A 396 -18.09 17.65 -11.45
CA ALA A 396 -17.70 16.34 -10.93
C ALA A 396 -18.32 16.03 -9.56
N LEU A 397 -18.83 17.04 -8.85
CA LEU A 397 -19.45 16.88 -7.54
C LEU A 397 -20.90 16.41 -7.66
N ILE A 398 -21.21 15.31 -6.99
CA ILE A 398 -22.56 14.75 -6.91
C ILE A 398 -23.24 15.34 -5.67
N PRO A 399 -24.27 16.20 -5.82
CA PRO A 399 -24.96 16.80 -4.69
C PRO A 399 -25.79 15.76 -3.94
N TYR A 400 -25.80 15.87 -2.61
CA TYR A 400 -26.60 14.97 -1.79
C TYR A 400 -27.21 15.63 -0.56
N ASN A 401 -28.29 15.02 -0.09
CA ASN A 401 -29.01 15.36 1.12
C ASN A 401 -29.10 14.15 2.04
N VAL A 402 -29.37 14.41 3.32
CA VAL A 402 -29.65 13.39 4.33
C VAL A 402 -31.01 13.69 4.94
N ASN A 403 -31.71 12.66 5.42
CA ASN A 403 -33.01 12.83 6.06
C ASN A 403 -32.90 13.67 7.33
N VAL A 404 -32.15 13.20 8.32
CA VAL A 404 -32.01 13.89 9.61
C VAL A 404 -30.67 14.61 9.67
N LEU A 405 -30.72 15.94 9.77
CA LEU A 405 -29.51 16.77 9.78
C LEU A 405 -28.80 16.66 11.13
N LEU A 406 -27.47 16.56 11.09
CA LEU A 406 -26.63 16.87 12.24
C LEU A 406 -26.84 18.34 12.63
N TRP A 407 -27.17 18.60 13.90
CA TRP A 407 -27.33 19.92 14.50
C TRP A 407 -26.01 20.70 14.42
N SER A 408 -26.11 21.99 14.11
CA SER A 408 -24.94 22.87 13.97
C SER A 408 -25.34 24.33 14.19
N ASP A 409 -25.93 24.63 15.35
CA ASP A 409 -26.22 25.99 15.81
C ASP A 409 -26.97 26.85 14.77
N ASN A 410 -28.07 26.32 14.22
CA ASN A 410 -28.89 26.93 13.17
C ASN A 410 -28.24 27.10 11.78
N LEU A 411 -27.01 26.63 11.55
CA LEU A 411 -26.40 26.72 10.23
C LEU A 411 -27.03 25.71 9.25
N THR A 412 -27.39 26.23 8.08
CA THR A 412 -27.85 25.45 6.93
C THR A 412 -26.68 24.77 6.24
N LYS A 413 -26.91 23.64 5.55
CA LYS A 413 -25.85 22.83 4.96
C LYS A 413 -26.18 22.39 3.54
N ARG A 414 -25.22 22.55 2.64
CA ARG A 414 -25.18 21.88 1.32
C ARG A 414 -24.08 20.82 1.33
N ARG A 415 -24.26 19.73 0.57
CA ARG A 415 -23.30 18.61 0.58
C ARG A 415 -23.07 18.06 -0.81
N TRP A 416 -21.85 17.58 -0.99
CA TRP A 416 -21.43 16.91 -2.21
C TRP A 416 -20.50 15.74 -1.90
N LEU A 417 -20.48 14.78 -2.82
CA LEU A 417 -19.48 13.72 -2.85
C LEU A 417 -18.82 13.66 -4.23
N ALA A 418 -17.57 13.21 -4.28
CA ALA A 418 -16.89 12.80 -5.50
C ALA A 418 -16.14 11.49 -5.27
N LEU A 419 -16.12 10.65 -6.30
CA LEU A 419 -15.33 9.41 -6.35
C LEU A 419 -14.34 9.49 -7.51
N GLN A 420 -13.25 8.72 -7.41
CA GLN A 420 -12.36 8.55 -8.55
C GLN A 420 -13.01 7.67 -9.64
N ASP A 421 -12.71 7.98 -10.89
CA ASP A 421 -13.23 7.22 -12.04
C ASP A 421 -12.92 5.73 -11.89
N GLY A 422 -13.91 4.88 -12.14
CA GLY A 422 -13.80 3.43 -12.03
C GLY A 422 -13.90 2.85 -10.62
N THR A 423 -13.85 3.68 -9.57
CA THR A 423 -14.06 3.23 -8.19
C THR A 423 -15.54 3.13 -7.83
N LYS A 424 -15.87 2.32 -6.81
CA LYS A 424 -17.24 2.01 -6.40
C LYS A 424 -17.38 2.03 -4.88
N ILE A 425 -18.56 2.44 -4.40
CA ILE A 425 -18.94 2.33 -2.99
C ILE A 425 -19.35 0.89 -2.70
N GLU A 426 -18.79 0.31 -1.65
CA GLU A 426 -19.14 -1.00 -1.14
C GLU A 426 -20.03 -0.89 0.11
N MET A 427 -20.61 -2.00 0.54
CA MET A 427 -21.39 -2.07 1.78
C MET A 427 -20.61 -2.83 2.84
N ASP A 428 -20.77 -2.43 4.10
CA ASP A 428 -20.33 -3.24 5.22
C ASP A 428 -21.07 -4.59 5.28
N SER A 429 -20.58 -5.51 6.11
CA SER A 429 -21.15 -6.86 6.26
C SER A 429 -22.62 -6.84 6.65
N ASP A 430 -23.04 -5.83 7.40
CA ASP A 430 -24.40 -5.66 7.89
C ASP A 430 -25.30 -4.91 6.89
N LYS A 431 -24.76 -4.52 5.72
CA LYS A 431 -25.42 -3.79 4.63
C LYS A 431 -26.10 -2.47 5.08
N ARG A 432 -25.52 -1.79 6.07
CA ARG A 432 -26.05 -0.54 6.62
C ARG A 432 -25.14 0.64 6.35
N GLN A 433 -23.83 0.47 6.48
CA GLN A 433 -22.85 1.52 6.25
C GLN A 433 -22.20 1.41 4.88
N TRP A 434 -21.91 2.56 4.29
CA TRP A 434 -21.22 2.64 3.00
C TRP A 434 -19.71 2.68 3.24
N ILE A 435 -18.97 1.84 2.52
CA ILE A 435 -17.51 1.81 2.49
C ILE A 435 -17.07 2.56 1.24
N PHE A 436 -16.56 3.77 1.46
CA PHE A 436 -16.15 4.67 0.38
C PHE A 436 -14.74 4.34 -0.10
N PRO A 437 -14.45 4.24 -1.41
CA PRO A 437 -13.14 3.89 -1.94
C PRO A 437 -12.08 4.97 -1.70
N ILE A 438 -10.79 4.60 -1.86
CA ILE A 438 -9.67 5.55 -1.86
C ILE A 438 -9.94 6.67 -2.88
N GLY A 439 -9.57 7.90 -2.53
CA GLY A 439 -9.81 9.08 -3.34
C GLY A 439 -11.19 9.71 -3.19
N THR A 440 -12.05 9.17 -2.32
CA THR A 440 -13.35 9.78 -2.03
C THR A 440 -13.19 11.16 -1.40
N VAL A 441 -13.96 12.14 -1.89
CA VAL A 441 -14.06 13.47 -1.30
C VAL A 441 -15.51 13.72 -0.88
N LEU A 442 -15.74 13.98 0.40
CA LEU A 442 -17.03 14.37 0.98
C LEU A 442 -16.97 15.81 1.45
N ILE A 443 -17.93 16.62 1.05
CA ILE A 443 -17.91 18.07 1.25
C ILE A 443 -19.19 18.52 1.94
N LYS A 444 -19.06 19.41 2.94
CA LYS A 444 -20.16 20.12 3.61
C LYS A 444 -19.88 21.62 3.57
N GLU A 445 -20.79 22.41 3.01
CA GLU A 445 -20.73 23.88 3.05
C GLU A 445 -21.82 24.40 3.99
N PHE A 446 -21.44 25.21 4.97
CA PHE A 446 -22.30 25.74 6.02
C PHE A 446 -22.58 27.22 5.77
N SER A 447 -23.84 27.63 5.96
CA SER A 447 -24.27 29.02 5.80
C SER A 447 -25.15 29.48 6.96
N PHE A 448 -24.96 30.72 7.39
CA PHE A 448 -25.73 31.42 8.42
C PHE A 448 -26.39 32.64 7.79
N GLU A 449 -27.72 32.76 7.93
CA GLU A 449 -28.53 33.86 7.34
C GLU A 449 -28.25 34.12 5.85
N GLY A 450 -28.00 33.04 5.09
CA GLY A 450 -27.71 33.10 3.65
C GLY A 450 -26.25 33.42 3.28
N LYS A 451 -25.39 33.73 4.25
CA LYS A 451 -23.95 33.94 4.04
C LYS A 451 -23.16 32.65 4.29
N LYS A 452 -22.22 32.30 3.41
CA LYS A 452 -21.35 31.14 3.61
C LYS A 452 -20.36 31.41 4.74
N ILE A 453 -20.22 30.45 5.65
CA ILE A 453 -19.36 30.54 6.82
C ILE A 453 -18.19 29.56 6.72
N GLU A 454 -18.46 28.32 6.33
CA GLU A 454 -17.47 27.25 6.34
C GLU A 454 -17.66 26.30 5.15
N THR A 455 -16.56 25.80 4.57
CA THR A 455 -16.58 24.60 3.72
C THR A 455 -15.65 23.55 4.32
N ARG A 456 -16.17 22.36 4.63
CA ARG A 456 -15.43 21.26 5.23
C ARG A 456 -15.32 20.08 4.29
N PHE A 457 -14.12 19.53 4.21
CA PHE A 457 -13.78 18.34 3.45
C PHE A 457 -13.48 17.18 4.40
N LEU A 458 -13.93 15.99 4.03
CA LEU A 458 -13.50 14.70 4.55
C LEU A 458 -13.01 13.89 3.35
N VAL A 459 -11.73 13.55 3.33
CA VAL A 459 -11.05 12.98 2.16
C VAL A 459 -10.46 11.62 2.52
N ARG A 460 -10.69 10.61 1.70
CA ARG A 460 -10.00 9.31 1.82
C ARG A 460 -8.73 9.35 0.96
N HIS A 461 -7.58 9.42 1.60
CA HIS A 461 -6.28 9.56 0.95
C HIS A 461 -5.76 8.23 0.40
N ASP A 462 -4.71 8.32 -0.42
CA ASP A 462 -4.09 7.20 -1.11
C ASP A 462 -3.42 6.18 -0.15
N ASP A 463 -3.08 6.59 1.08
CA ASP A 463 -2.66 5.71 2.19
C ASP A 463 -3.81 4.88 2.79
N GLY A 464 -5.05 5.09 2.32
CA GLY A 464 -6.26 4.48 2.86
C GLY A 464 -6.83 5.20 4.10
N GLY A 465 -6.12 6.20 4.62
CA GLY A 465 -6.51 7.00 5.78
C GLY A 465 -7.45 8.15 5.43
N TRP A 466 -8.16 8.67 6.44
CA TRP A 466 -9.07 9.80 6.29
C TRP A 466 -8.41 11.11 6.74
N GLY A 467 -8.58 12.19 5.98
CA GLY A 467 -8.16 13.55 6.30
C GLY A 467 -9.36 14.48 6.43
N THR A 468 -9.28 15.49 7.30
CA THR A 468 -10.32 16.51 7.45
C THR A 468 -9.71 17.90 7.26
N TYR A 469 -10.42 18.74 6.52
CA TYR A 469 -9.94 20.08 6.17
C TYR A 469 -11.09 21.07 6.27
N THR A 470 -10.85 22.18 6.96
CA THR A 470 -11.87 23.19 7.24
C THR A 470 -11.43 24.50 6.58
N TYR A 471 -12.25 25.03 5.67
CA TYR A 471 -12.05 26.34 5.05
C TYR A 471 -13.03 27.35 5.63
N LYS A 472 -12.53 28.48 6.11
CA LYS A 472 -13.31 29.60 6.64
C LYS A 472 -13.52 30.64 5.55
N TRP A 473 -14.77 30.92 5.20
CA TRP A 473 -15.09 31.99 4.25
C TRP A 473 -14.68 33.36 4.80
N ASN A 474 -14.13 34.19 3.91
CA ASN A 474 -13.80 35.57 4.21
C ASN A 474 -15.08 36.44 4.33
N ASP A 475 -14.95 37.64 4.90
CA ASP A 475 -16.10 38.46 5.27
C ASP A 475 -16.87 39.02 4.07
N ASP A 476 -16.25 39.17 2.90
CA ASP A 476 -16.87 39.57 1.63
C ASP A 476 -17.38 38.38 0.79
N ASN A 477 -17.18 37.14 1.25
CA ASN A 477 -17.62 35.90 0.60
C ASN A 477 -17.01 35.66 -0.79
N THR A 478 -15.81 36.19 -1.03
CA THR A 478 -15.08 36.06 -2.30
C THR A 478 -14.09 34.90 -2.32
N ASP A 479 -13.80 34.24 -1.19
CA ASP A 479 -13.08 32.96 -1.11
C ASP A 479 -13.15 32.40 0.33
N ALA A 480 -12.47 31.29 0.60
CA ALA A 480 -12.30 30.76 1.95
C ALA A 480 -10.87 30.27 2.20
N ASP A 481 -10.33 30.58 3.38
CA ASP A 481 -8.97 30.24 3.79
C ASP A 481 -8.95 28.96 4.64
N LEU A 482 -7.95 28.11 4.45
CA LEU A 482 -7.73 26.92 5.26
C LEU A 482 -7.50 27.31 6.73
N VAL A 483 -8.26 26.69 7.63
CA VAL A 483 -8.09 26.83 9.08
C VAL A 483 -6.97 25.89 9.54
N ASP A 484 -6.12 26.37 10.44
CA ASP A 484 -5.05 25.57 11.05
C ASP A 484 -5.61 24.28 11.66
N ALA A 485 -5.13 23.16 11.14
CA ALA A 485 -5.57 21.82 11.50
C ALA A 485 -5.22 21.42 12.94
N THR A 486 -4.30 22.13 13.61
CA THR A 486 -3.84 21.80 14.97
C THR A 486 -4.71 22.44 16.05
N SER A 487 -5.05 23.71 15.87
CA SER A 487 -5.68 24.53 16.90
C SER A 487 -7.18 24.76 16.65
N GLY A 488 -7.65 24.66 15.40
CA GLY A 488 -9.00 25.08 15.04
C GLY A 488 -9.19 26.59 15.27
N LEU A 489 -10.43 27.07 15.21
CA LEU A 489 -10.72 28.49 15.40
C LEU A 489 -12.14 28.71 15.94
N ASN A 490 -12.31 29.66 16.85
CA ASN A 490 -13.61 30.21 17.23
C ASN A 490 -13.80 31.60 16.62
N LYS A 491 -15.00 31.89 16.09
CA LYS A 491 -15.37 33.20 15.55
C LYS A 491 -16.80 33.56 15.93
N ASP A 492 -17.06 34.83 16.21
CA ASP A 492 -18.43 35.35 16.30
C ASP A 492 -19.04 35.46 14.90
N ILE A 493 -20.23 34.89 14.70
CA ILE A 493 -20.98 34.96 13.46
C ILE A 493 -22.39 35.50 13.74
N GLY A 494 -22.49 36.81 13.95
CA GLY A 494 -23.79 37.45 14.20
C GLY A 494 -24.29 37.26 15.63
N GLY A 495 -23.38 37.35 16.61
CA GLY A 495 -23.70 37.26 18.03
C GLY A 495 -23.73 35.82 18.58
N GLN A 496 -23.38 34.82 17.77
CA GLN A 496 -23.14 33.45 18.23
C GLN A 496 -21.71 33.01 17.90
N VAL A 497 -21.10 32.23 18.80
CA VAL A 497 -19.78 31.65 18.57
C VAL A 497 -19.90 30.44 17.66
N TRP A 498 -19.14 30.43 16.56
CA TRP A 498 -18.94 29.26 15.70
C TRP A 498 -17.54 28.71 15.86
N THR A 499 -17.44 27.39 16.02
CA THR A 499 -16.16 26.67 16.06
C THR A 499 -15.89 26.02 14.71
N PHE A 500 -14.83 26.47 14.07
CA PHE A 500 -14.14 25.75 13.00
C PHE A 500 -13.26 24.68 13.65
N PRO A 501 -13.61 23.38 13.56
CA PRO A 501 -12.89 22.36 14.30
C PRO A 501 -11.51 22.10 13.70
N SER A 502 -10.56 21.80 14.59
CA SER A 502 -9.28 21.20 14.24
C SER A 502 -9.47 19.78 13.68
N ALA A 503 -8.44 19.22 13.07
CA ALA A 503 -8.49 17.85 12.58
C ALA A 503 -8.69 16.85 13.72
N SER A 504 -8.03 17.05 14.87
CA SER A 504 -8.18 16.19 16.04
C SER A 504 -9.60 16.25 16.62
N GLN A 505 -10.25 17.42 16.63
CA GLN A 505 -11.64 17.57 17.05
C GLN A 505 -12.61 16.84 16.11
N CYS A 506 -12.35 16.85 14.79
CA CYS A 506 -13.15 16.07 13.84
C CYS A 506 -13.05 14.55 14.11
N PHE A 507 -11.84 14.04 14.37
CA PHE A 507 -11.63 12.61 14.63
C PHE A 507 -12.16 12.13 15.99
N GLY A 508 -12.65 13.02 16.86
CA GLY A 508 -13.41 12.63 18.05
C GLY A 508 -14.70 11.87 17.75
N CYS A 509 -15.29 12.08 16.57
CA CYS A 509 -16.51 11.37 16.13
C CYS A 509 -16.36 10.67 14.78
N HIS A 510 -15.41 11.09 13.93
CA HIS A 510 -15.05 10.38 12.70
C HIS A 510 -14.10 9.21 13.00
N THR A 511 -14.57 8.19 13.72
CA THR A 511 -13.74 7.08 14.24
C THR A 511 -13.75 5.84 13.34
N PRO A 512 -12.79 4.90 13.46
CA PRO A 512 -12.83 3.61 12.77
C PRO A 512 -14.13 2.84 13.04
N ALA A 513 -14.66 2.89 14.26
CA ALA A 513 -15.90 2.20 14.62
C ALA A 513 -17.11 2.74 13.85
N ALA A 514 -17.13 4.03 13.56
CA ALA A 514 -18.14 4.67 12.72
C ALA A 514 -17.83 4.60 11.20
N ASN A 515 -16.81 3.81 10.80
CA ASN A 515 -16.27 3.77 9.45
C ASN A 515 -15.87 5.15 8.89
N TYR A 516 -15.47 6.07 9.78
CA TYR A 516 -15.10 7.47 9.54
C TYR A 516 -16.16 8.36 8.89
N VAL A 517 -17.12 7.89 8.11
CA VAL A 517 -18.06 8.73 7.37
C VAL A 517 -19.39 8.86 8.13
N LEU A 518 -19.74 10.11 8.48
CA LEU A 518 -20.98 10.42 9.21
C LEU A 518 -22.03 11.08 8.29
N GLY A 519 -23.18 10.43 8.17
CA GLY A 519 -24.35 10.92 7.45
C GLY A 519 -24.70 10.08 6.22
N PRO A 520 -23.80 9.90 5.23
CA PRO A 520 -24.03 9.00 4.10
C PRO A 520 -24.14 7.52 4.52
N GLU A 521 -25.36 7.06 4.70
CA GLU A 521 -25.75 5.66 4.89
C GLU A 521 -27.11 5.42 4.25
N THR A 522 -27.47 4.16 4.01
CA THR A 522 -28.70 3.81 3.27
C THR A 522 -29.95 4.48 3.85
N ALA A 523 -30.16 4.42 5.17
CA ALA A 523 -31.35 5.00 5.82
C ALA A 523 -31.39 6.55 5.76
N GLN A 524 -30.24 7.20 5.80
CA GLN A 524 -30.14 8.66 5.66
C GLN A 524 -30.31 9.14 4.22
N MET A 525 -29.85 8.34 3.25
CA MET A 525 -29.81 8.72 1.84
C MET A 525 -31.08 8.33 1.09
N ASN A 526 -31.93 7.48 1.69
CA ASN A 526 -33.23 7.09 1.15
C ASN A 526 -34.25 8.24 1.21
N LEU A 527 -34.15 9.18 0.26
CA LEU A 527 -35.07 10.29 0.08
C LEU A 527 -35.05 10.78 -1.37
N SER A 528 -36.16 11.39 -1.78
CA SER A 528 -36.27 12.04 -3.09
C SER A 528 -35.82 13.49 -3.02
N GLN A 529 -35.03 13.90 -4.00
CA GLN A 529 -34.61 15.30 -4.18
C GLN A 529 -34.67 15.71 -5.65
N THR A 530 -34.73 17.01 -5.90
CA THR A 530 -34.61 17.59 -7.24
C THR A 530 -33.14 17.89 -7.55
N TYR A 531 -32.62 17.35 -8.64
CA TYR A 531 -31.25 17.60 -9.09
C TYR A 531 -31.18 18.88 -9.92
N PRO A 532 -30.50 19.94 -9.43
CA PRO A 532 -30.54 21.26 -10.09
C PRO A 532 -30.05 21.25 -11.53
N SER A 533 -29.06 20.40 -11.86
CA SER A 533 -28.48 20.31 -13.21
C SER A 533 -29.42 19.73 -14.26
N THR A 534 -30.43 18.96 -13.86
CA THR A 534 -31.36 18.29 -14.79
C THR A 534 -32.81 18.69 -14.59
N GLY A 535 -33.14 19.33 -13.46
CA GLY A 535 -34.51 19.62 -13.03
C GLY A 535 -35.33 18.37 -12.65
N ARG A 536 -34.72 17.17 -12.67
CA ARG A 536 -35.41 15.91 -12.39
C ARG A 536 -35.49 15.64 -10.88
N SER A 537 -36.63 15.12 -10.44
CA SER A 537 -36.82 14.62 -9.08
C SER A 537 -36.72 13.10 -9.08
N ALA A 538 -35.84 12.55 -8.25
CA ALA A 538 -35.66 11.11 -8.08
C ALA A 538 -35.15 10.78 -6.67
N ASN A 539 -35.31 9.53 -6.25
CA ASN A 539 -34.64 9.05 -5.04
C ASN A 539 -33.12 9.08 -5.26
N GLN A 540 -32.36 9.47 -4.23
CA GLN A 540 -30.91 9.55 -4.34
C GLN A 540 -30.25 8.20 -4.58
N ILE A 541 -30.72 7.14 -3.91
CA ILE A 541 -30.18 5.79 -4.07
C ILE A 541 -30.44 5.30 -5.50
N ASP A 542 -31.64 5.52 -6.04
CA ASP A 542 -31.96 5.17 -7.43
C ASP A 542 -31.07 5.91 -8.42
N THR A 543 -30.81 7.19 -8.15
CA THR A 543 -29.90 7.99 -8.96
C THR A 543 -28.48 7.42 -8.91
N TYR A 544 -28.03 7.01 -7.73
CA TYR A 544 -26.69 6.47 -7.51
C TYR A 544 -26.53 5.08 -8.12
N ASN A 545 -27.56 4.24 -8.06
CA ASN A 545 -27.64 2.99 -8.81
C ASN A 545 -27.55 3.25 -10.32
N HIS A 546 -28.31 4.22 -10.82
CA HIS A 546 -28.35 4.55 -12.26
C HIS A 546 -27.00 5.01 -12.81
N ILE A 547 -26.26 5.86 -12.06
CA ILE A 547 -24.91 6.29 -12.44
C ILE A 547 -23.81 5.27 -12.07
N GLY A 548 -24.20 4.11 -11.54
CA GLY A 548 -23.30 3.02 -11.20
C GLY A 548 -22.35 3.34 -10.05
N LEU A 549 -22.78 4.09 -9.04
CA LEU A 549 -21.91 4.52 -7.94
C LEU A 549 -21.54 3.37 -6.97
N PHE A 550 -22.39 2.34 -6.87
CA PHE A 550 -22.19 1.19 -5.99
C PHE A 550 -21.56 0.00 -6.72
N ALA A 551 -20.78 -0.80 -5.99
CA ALA A 551 -20.19 -2.04 -6.50
C ALA A 551 -21.27 -3.09 -6.82
N GLN A 552 -22.35 -3.08 -6.03
CA GLN A 552 -23.57 -3.83 -6.28
C GLN A 552 -24.76 -2.87 -6.13
N PRO A 553 -25.71 -2.85 -7.07
CA PRO A 553 -26.90 -2.00 -6.94
C PRO A 553 -27.62 -2.29 -5.63
N LEU A 554 -28.00 -1.23 -4.92
CA LEU A 554 -28.81 -1.37 -3.72
C LEU A 554 -30.26 -1.61 -4.12
N GLU A 555 -30.85 -2.70 -3.65
CA GLU A 555 -32.29 -2.92 -3.80
C GLU A 555 -33.05 -1.76 -3.13
N THR A 556 -34.09 -1.25 -3.81
CA THR A 556 -35.04 -0.31 -3.21
C THR A 556 -35.71 -0.98 -2.01
N LEU A 557 -35.34 -0.61 -0.78
CA LEU A 557 -35.90 -1.24 0.42
C LEU A 557 -36.18 -0.28 1.59
N ALA A 558 -37.32 -0.60 2.21
CA ALA A 558 -38.09 -0.16 3.39
C ALA A 558 -37.50 0.77 4.48
N GLU A 559 -36.19 0.91 4.66
CA GLU A 559 -35.63 1.56 5.86
C GLU A 559 -35.15 2.98 5.55
N LYS A 560 -35.67 3.95 6.31
CA LYS A 560 -35.42 5.37 6.16
C LYS A 560 -35.43 6.00 7.56
N LEU A 561 -34.60 7.02 7.77
CA LEU A 561 -34.76 7.89 8.94
C LEU A 561 -35.81 8.97 8.67
N ASP A 562 -36.77 9.11 9.57
CA ASP A 562 -37.81 10.13 9.47
C ASP A 562 -37.37 11.49 10.00
N LYS A 563 -37.72 12.54 9.26
CA LYS A 563 -37.53 13.94 9.67
C LYS A 563 -38.48 14.33 10.80
N PHE A 564 -38.20 15.46 11.46
CA PHE A 564 -39.10 16.00 12.49
C PHE A 564 -40.53 16.21 11.98
N GLU A 565 -40.67 16.63 10.71
CA GLU A 565 -41.92 16.98 10.05
C GLU A 565 -42.68 15.77 9.47
N GLU A 566 -42.07 14.59 9.44
CA GLU A 566 -42.67 13.39 8.85
C GLU A 566 -43.61 12.66 9.82
N ASN A 567 -44.47 11.77 9.30
CA ASN A 567 -45.50 11.08 10.08
C ASN A 567 -44.97 9.84 10.83
N ALA A 568 -43.91 10.03 11.60
CA ALA A 568 -43.34 9.02 12.51
C ALA A 568 -43.72 9.28 13.97
N THR A 569 -43.63 8.26 14.82
CA THR A 569 -43.89 8.41 16.26
C THR A 569 -42.84 9.28 16.94
N THR A 570 -43.19 9.87 18.09
CA THR A 570 -42.24 10.65 18.92
C THR A 570 -40.99 9.83 19.28
N ALA A 571 -41.15 8.53 19.55
CA ALA A 571 -40.05 7.64 19.88
C ALA A 571 -39.09 7.44 18.69
N GLU A 572 -39.63 7.12 17.50
CA GLU A 572 -38.81 6.95 16.29
C GLU A 572 -38.04 8.23 15.97
N LYS A 573 -38.71 9.39 15.98
CA LYS A 573 -38.05 10.69 15.75
C LYS A 573 -36.93 10.95 16.74
N ALA A 574 -37.16 10.66 18.03
CA ALA A 574 -36.15 10.82 19.07
C ALA A 574 -34.93 9.92 18.80
N ARG A 575 -35.17 8.65 18.43
CA ARG A 575 -34.10 7.69 18.10
C ARG A 575 -33.35 8.07 16.83
N HIS A 576 -34.04 8.56 15.79
CA HIS A 576 -33.42 9.04 14.55
C HIS A 576 -32.56 10.29 14.78
N TYR A 577 -33.02 11.21 15.64
CA TYR A 577 -32.24 12.36 16.07
C TYR A 577 -30.96 11.92 16.81
N LEU A 578 -31.08 11.05 17.82
CA LEU A 578 -29.93 10.55 18.58
C LEU A 578 -28.95 9.77 17.70
N HIS A 579 -29.45 9.00 16.74
CA HIS A 579 -28.58 8.33 15.78
C HIS A 579 -27.77 9.33 14.97
N SER A 580 -28.43 10.33 14.38
CA SER A 580 -27.77 11.29 13.49
C SER A 580 -26.84 12.26 14.20
N ASN A 581 -27.13 12.58 15.47
CA ASN A 581 -26.42 13.60 16.24
C ASN A 581 -25.44 13.07 17.28
N CYS A 582 -25.62 11.81 17.74
CA CYS A 582 -24.90 11.30 18.89
C CYS A 582 -24.19 9.96 18.61
N SER A 583 -24.75 9.10 17.75
CA SER A 583 -24.27 7.72 17.62
C SER A 583 -22.84 7.57 17.07
N GLY A 584 -22.37 8.53 16.25
CA GLY A 584 -20.98 8.52 15.75
C GLY A 584 -19.91 8.55 16.85
N CYS A 585 -20.22 9.16 18.01
CA CYS A 585 -19.35 9.17 19.18
C CYS A 585 -19.82 8.15 20.25
N HIS A 586 -21.12 7.82 20.26
CA HIS A 586 -21.79 6.92 21.20
C HIS A 586 -22.22 5.60 20.56
N MET A 587 -21.22 4.76 20.29
CA MET A 587 -21.36 3.38 19.80
C MET A 587 -20.18 2.53 20.32
N PRO A 588 -20.27 1.18 20.26
CA PRO A 588 -19.12 0.33 20.61
C PRO A 588 -17.88 0.70 19.79
N GLY A 589 -16.77 0.99 20.46
CA GLY A 589 -15.52 1.45 19.83
C GLY A 589 -15.50 2.92 19.39
N GLY A 590 -16.55 3.69 19.69
CA GLY A 590 -16.62 5.13 19.43
C GLY A 590 -15.71 5.96 20.35
N GLY A 591 -15.59 7.25 20.08
CA GLY A 591 -14.62 8.15 20.72
C GLY A 591 -14.92 8.57 22.17
N THR A 592 -15.88 7.92 22.84
CA THR A 592 -16.31 8.29 24.20
C THR A 592 -15.99 7.19 25.21
N PRO A 593 -15.61 7.53 26.46
CA PRO A 593 -15.25 6.55 27.49
C PRO A 593 -16.45 5.84 28.12
N VAL A 594 -17.68 6.14 27.65
CA VAL A 594 -18.93 5.61 28.19
C VAL A 594 -19.49 4.53 27.26
N SER A 595 -19.85 3.38 27.83
CA SER A 595 -20.36 2.24 27.06
C SER A 595 -21.85 2.40 26.76
N MET A 596 -22.18 3.11 25.68
CA MET A 596 -23.54 3.22 25.13
C MET A 596 -23.57 3.04 23.60
N ASP A 597 -24.74 2.69 23.07
CA ASP A 597 -24.97 2.51 21.62
C ASP A 597 -26.26 3.21 21.20
N LEU A 598 -26.13 4.40 20.61
CA LEU A 598 -27.26 5.24 20.20
C LEU A 598 -27.72 5.01 18.76
N ARG A 599 -27.23 3.96 18.08
CA ARG A 599 -27.65 3.65 16.71
C ARG A 599 -29.14 3.29 16.68
N TYR A 600 -29.89 3.83 15.72
CA TYR A 600 -31.36 3.72 15.72
C TYR A 600 -31.86 2.28 15.58
N PHE A 601 -31.13 1.45 14.82
CA PHE A 601 -31.47 0.04 14.59
C PHE A 601 -31.29 -0.84 15.83
N LYS A 602 -30.75 -0.31 16.94
CA LYS A 602 -30.64 -1.02 18.21
C LYS A 602 -31.93 -0.84 19.03
N PRO A 603 -32.53 -1.93 19.54
CA PRO A 603 -33.59 -1.83 20.54
C PRO A 603 -33.14 -1.01 21.74
N LEU A 604 -34.04 -0.23 22.36
CA LEU A 604 -33.68 0.62 23.51
C LEU A 604 -33.01 -0.17 24.64
N SER A 605 -33.44 -1.41 24.86
CA SER A 605 -32.86 -2.35 25.83
C SER A 605 -31.40 -2.71 25.57
N GLU A 606 -30.94 -2.68 24.31
CA GLU A 606 -29.54 -2.99 23.93
C GLU A 606 -28.62 -1.77 23.96
N THR A 607 -29.17 -0.55 23.97
CA THR A 607 -28.37 0.69 23.89
C THR A 607 -27.50 0.95 25.11
N LYS A 608 -27.74 0.25 26.22
CA LYS A 608 -27.14 0.52 27.54
C LYS A 608 -27.35 1.97 28.02
N THR A 609 -28.53 2.54 27.74
CA THR A 609 -28.91 3.88 28.20
C THR A 609 -30.09 3.86 29.17
N CYS A 610 -31.12 3.06 28.90
CA CYS A 610 -32.33 3.02 29.71
C CYS A 610 -32.09 2.42 31.10
N ASN A 611 -32.48 3.16 32.14
CA ASN A 611 -32.30 2.86 33.57
C ASN A 611 -30.86 2.57 34.01
N GLN A 612 -29.88 2.91 33.17
CA GLN A 612 -28.46 2.72 33.49
C GLN A 612 -27.94 3.84 34.40
N THR A 613 -27.05 3.47 35.32
CA THR A 613 -26.39 4.44 36.20
C THR A 613 -25.31 5.20 35.41
N PRO A 614 -25.32 6.55 35.41
CA PRO A 614 -24.32 7.34 34.69
C PRO A 614 -22.91 7.13 35.27
N SER A 615 -21.96 6.69 34.47
CA SER A 615 -20.56 6.53 34.88
C SER A 615 -19.75 7.84 34.76
N ALA A 616 -20.17 8.77 33.90
CA ALA A 616 -19.52 10.08 33.70
C ALA A 616 -20.13 11.19 34.59
N GLY A 617 -20.46 10.85 35.84
CA GLY A 617 -21.06 11.76 36.81
C GLY A 617 -22.58 11.96 36.62
N THR A 618 -23.26 12.30 37.72
CA THR A 618 -24.72 12.48 37.77
C THR A 618 -25.15 13.93 37.54
N MET A 619 -24.21 14.86 37.35
CA MET A 619 -24.47 16.30 37.21
C MET A 619 -25.23 16.90 38.41
N GLY A 620 -25.06 16.32 39.60
CA GLY A 620 -25.77 16.75 40.81
C GLY A 620 -27.24 16.30 40.89
N LEU A 621 -27.73 15.56 39.89
CA LEU A 621 -29.10 15.03 39.88
C LEU A 621 -29.20 13.82 40.82
N ALA A 622 -30.07 13.90 41.83
CA ALA A 622 -30.29 12.82 42.78
C ALA A 622 -31.02 11.65 42.10
N GLY A 623 -30.51 10.42 42.25
CA GLY A 623 -31.13 9.22 41.65
C GLY A 623 -31.10 9.19 40.12
N ALA A 624 -30.17 9.95 39.50
CA ALA A 624 -30.10 10.10 38.05
C ALA A 624 -29.84 8.78 37.32
N LYS A 625 -30.46 8.64 36.15
CA LYS A 625 -30.16 7.59 35.15
C LYS A 625 -29.68 8.24 33.85
N ILE A 626 -29.04 7.47 32.97
CA ILE A 626 -28.67 7.97 31.64
C ILE A 626 -29.96 8.37 30.91
N ILE A 627 -30.93 7.45 30.84
CA ILE A 627 -32.33 7.71 30.53
C ILE A 627 -33.18 7.09 31.63
N LYS A 628 -34.04 7.88 32.29
CA LYS A 628 -35.00 7.43 33.30
C LYS A 628 -36.41 7.46 32.70
N PRO A 629 -37.03 6.31 32.38
CA PRO A 629 -38.37 6.27 31.83
C PRO A 629 -39.38 7.04 32.69
N GLY A 630 -40.17 7.91 32.05
CA GLY A 630 -41.21 8.72 32.69
C GLY A 630 -40.68 9.91 33.51
N ASP A 631 -39.38 10.18 33.49
CA ASP A 631 -38.76 11.22 34.32
C ASP A 631 -37.57 11.87 33.61
N ALA A 632 -37.89 12.79 32.70
CA ALA A 632 -36.92 13.55 31.93
C ALA A 632 -35.99 14.41 32.81
N ASP A 633 -36.48 14.93 33.94
CA ASP A 633 -35.71 15.82 34.82
C ASP A 633 -34.56 15.11 35.56
N HIS A 634 -34.64 13.78 35.72
CA HIS A 634 -33.58 12.96 36.29
C HIS A 634 -32.83 12.12 35.25
N SER A 635 -32.93 12.49 33.96
CA SER A 635 -32.24 11.84 32.84
C SER A 635 -31.01 12.65 32.40
N VAL A 636 -29.81 12.10 32.64
CA VAL A 636 -28.53 12.78 32.34
C VAL A 636 -28.37 13.08 30.85
N LEU A 637 -28.89 12.23 29.95
CA LEU A 637 -28.83 12.47 28.52
C LEU A 637 -29.51 13.80 28.14
N LEU A 638 -30.73 14.03 28.62
CA LEU A 638 -31.47 15.27 28.35
C LEU A 638 -30.82 16.47 29.03
N TYR A 639 -30.39 16.32 30.29
CA TYR A 639 -29.68 17.38 31.01
C TYR A 639 -28.48 17.89 30.20
N ARG A 640 -27.65 16.98 29.67
CA ARG A 640 -26.45 17.35 28.90
C ARG A 640 -26.79 17.97 27.54
N MET A 641 -27.89 17.57 26.90
CA MET A 641 -28.38 18.19 25.67
C MET A 641 -28.91 19.61 25.89
N ASN A 642 -29.46 19.90 27.09
CA ASN A 642 -30.05 21.19 27.43
C ASN A 642 -29.09 22.12 28.22
N THR A 643 -27.82 21.75 28.32
CA THR A 643 -26.82 22.49 29.11
C THR A 643 -25.69 22.96 28.22
N LEU A 644 -25.23 24.21 28.43
CA LEU A 644 -23.98 24.72 27.88
C LEU A 644 -22.86 24.66 28.94
N GLY A 645 -21.60 24.74 28.53
CA GLY A 645 -20.44 24.62 29.43
C GLY A 645 -19.86 23.20 29.49
N GLU A 646 -19.19 22.82 30.59
CA GLU A 646 -18.41 21.57 30.68
C GLU A 646 -19.26 20.30 30.54
N ALA A 647 -20.54 20.35 30.91
CA ALA A 647 -21.43 19.19 30.84
C ALA A 647 -22.10 19.00 29.46
N ARG A 648 -21.94 19.96 28.54
CA ARG A 648 -22.68 20.00 27.28
C ARG A 648 -22.43 18.80 26.38
N MET A 649 -23.45 18.40 25.63
CA MET A 649 -23.35 17.40 24.56
C MET A 649 -24.02 17.90 23.28
N PRO A 650 -23.33 17.87 22.12
CA PRO A 650 -21.93 17.43 21.93
C PRO A 650 -20.91 18.43 22.52
N PRO A 651 -19.72 17.98 22.96
CA PRO A 651 -18.70 18.88 23.53
C PRO A 651 -18.02 19.75 22.46
N TYR A 652 -18.07 19.29 21.20
CA TYR A 652 -17.48 19.93 20.04
C TYR A 652 -18.57 20.50 19.12
N GLY A 653 -18.34 21.69 18.58
CA GLY A 653 -19.08 22.22 17.44
C GLY A 653 -20.50 22.72 17.71
N SER A 654 -20.95 22.77 18.97
CA SER A 654 -22.23 23.39 19.32
C SER A 654 -22.12 24.31 20.54
N HIS A 655 -22.65 25.52 20.39
CA HIS A 655 -22.77 26.56 21.41
C HIS A 655 -24.22 27.03 21.60
N VAL A 656 -25.16 26.49 20.83
CA VAL A 656 -26.58 26.79 20.91
C VAL A 656 -27.37 25.51 21.19
N VAL A 657 -28.24 25.55 22.19
CA VAL A 657 -29.13 24.43 22.51
C VAL A 657 -30.15 24.24 21.38
N ASP A 658 -30.23 23.02 20.84
CA ASP A 658 -31.32 22.61 19.95
C ASP A 658 -32.62 22.45 20.76
N GLN A 659 -33.38 23.53 20.89
CA GLN A 659 -34.61 23.55 21.68
C GLN A 659 -35.67 22.59 21.13
N GLN A 660 -35.69 22.37 19.81
CA GLN A 660 -36.63 21.44 19.19
C GLN A 660 -36.29 19.99 19.55
N ALA A 661 -35.00 19.64 19.50
CA ALA A 661 -34.54 18.33 19.91
C ALA A 661 -34.68 18.10 21.42
N VAL A 662 -34.35 19.08 22.26
CA VAL A 662 -34.56 18.99 23.71
C VAL A 662 -36.03 18.71 24.03
N LYS A 663 -36.95 19.44 23.39
CA LYS A 663 -38.38 19.17 23.54
C LYS A 663 -38.75 17.76 23.07
N LEU A 664 -38.28 17.33 21.91
CA LEU A 664 -38.55 15.99 21.37
C LEU A 664 -38.06 14.88 22.32
N ILE A 665 -36.82 14.98 22.81
CA ILE A 665 -36.23 13.99 23.70
C ILE A 665 -36.93 14.00 25.06
N ARG A 666 -37.32 15.18 25.59
CA ARG A 666 -38.15 15.27 26.80
C ARG A 666 -39.49 14.56 26.62
N ASP A 667 -40.23 14.93 25.58
CA ASP A 667 -41.54 14.35 25.28
C ASP A 667 -41.43 12.82 25.11
N TRP A 668 -40.36 12.33 24.49
CA TRP A 668 -40.09 10.90 24.38
C TRP A 668 -39.85 10.27 25.76
N ILE A 669 -38.94 10.82 26.58
CA ILE A 669 -38.57 10.25 27.88
C ILE A 669 -39.75 10.24 28.85
N ASP A 670 -40.53 11.33 28.91
CA ASP A 670 -41.69 11.42 29.81
C ASP A 670 -42.82 10.43 29.43
N ASN A 671 -42.86 9.99 28.16
CA ASN A 671 -43.81 8.98 27.69
C ASN A 671 -43.24 7.54 27.70
N LEU A 672 -41.96 7.33 28.03
CA LEU A 672 -41.37 5.99 28.17
C LEU A 672 -41.91 5.30 29.43
N LYS A 673 -42.56 4.15 29.27
CA LYS A 673 -43.05 3.33 30.41
C LYS A 673 -41.98 2.42 30.99
N ASP A 674 -41.19 1.79 30.12
CA ASP A 674 -40.13 0.85 30.47
C ASP A 674 -39.04 0.81 29.39
N CYS A 675 -38.02 0.00 29.62
CA CYS A 675 -36.91 -0.19 28.69
C CYS A 675 -37.19 -1.22 27.57
N ASN A 676 -38.37 -1.82 27.55
CA ASN A 676 -38.77 -2.87 26.60
C ASN A 676 -39.65 -2.34 25.46
N SER A 677 -40.04 -1.05 25.49
CA SER A 677 -40.72 -0.41 24.36
C SER A 677 -39.94 -0.65 23.05
N SER A 678 -40.55 -1.42 22.16
CA SER A 678 -39.95 -1.89 20.91
C SER A 678 -40.14 -0.85 19.81
N ARG A 679 -39.01 -0.33 19.31
CA ARG A 679 -38.86 0.71 18.26
C ARG A 679 -39.38 2.08 18.66
#